data_AF-A0A8J3S2E1-F1
#
_entry.id   AF-A0A8J3S2E1-F1
#
_cell.length_a   1.000
_cell.length_b   1.000
_cell.length_c   1.000
_cell.angle_alpha   90.00
_cell.angle_beta   90.00
_cell.angle_gamma   90.00
#
_symmetry.space_group_name_H-M   'P 1'
#
loop_
_entity.id
_entity.type
_entity.pdbx_description
1 polymer ?
#
loop_
_entity_poly.entity_id
_entity_poly.type
_entity_poly.pdbx_seq_one_letter_code
_entity_poly.pdbx_strand_id
1 'polypeptide(L)'
;MRAFPRVLFDEAHSESWTIRRDVAETMNPGHPDDNSYARAAEVLRRLGHTVTAHTEGAVTPAVLAGADTFVIAHPSGDRWERTTGSGSPVFTAEEIDAIESHVAGGGGLVVLAECEQDKYGNNLADLLDVFGVRVEHTTVQDPRNAHNGVASWVLGVPGETGREDLLAGARRACFYRAGTLTAPEGAAVLFSTSPTADPAGRPLAVAVRHGEGRVVVVADSDLFGDDSIADYDHAALWGNLITWVSRIPAKTAPGEAGKTGTEREAAPAAFRELKDAVERLKPLQAKDGSIEGDRDLAVALISEIVERVAALAPRFPHDEAYLAAVVADFRKWVEQGLGVPDFLDSLDAFHPDTQRVDGLEHLVVFPMYTQNGTTSRHVEAVWIRTVWPEWLAELERTRYDNPLFVPIAFEDFTSGYDTNSAVLFPETVAVRETPARFTWGGIFCDREAARFRTVSRAAADTLKLALPPDAARLLESQELAQDTFVLWDLVHDRTHSHGDLPFDPFMIKQRMPYWLYSLEELRCDLTAFGEAVQLEKEGVPHARYVQYAILFDRLFRFPITGDRVRNYDGLGGQLLFAYLHRNDVVRWTDNRLSVDWSRLADGVADLRGEVEKLYRDGIDRSKLAHWLAAHELVAAYVEPHPASVWARGVDALPVEGFPKAVVDAVLPDEFPLSMFYEALRRKLGEVVDSTKGIRA
;
A
#
# COMPACT_ATOMS: atom_id res chain seq x y z
N MET A 1 3.92 -15.43 1.45
CA MET A 1 5.19 -14.93 0.88
C MET A 1 5.76 -14.01 1.96
N ARG A 2 6.63 -13.04 1.69
CA ARG A 2 7.11 -12.12 2.75
C ARG A 2 7.04 -10.69 2.24
N ALA A 3 6.21 -9.87 2.86
CA ALA A 3 6.00 -8.48 2.48
C ALA A 3 7.26 -7.61 2.71
N PHE A 4 8.09 -7.95 3.70
CA PHE A 4 9.24 -7.14 4.13
C PHE A 4 10.62 -7.80 3.85
N PRO A 5 11.67 -6.99 3.59
CA PRO A 5 13.04 -7.45 3.37
C PRO A 5 13.69 -8.20 4.54
N ARG A 6 14.67 -9.03 4.19
CA ARG A 6 15.66 -9.65 5.09
C ARG A 6 17.03 -9.06 4.81
N VAL A 7 17.61 -8.40 5.80
CA VAL A 7 18.90 -7.72 5.72
C VAL A 7 19.92 -8.47 6.56
N LEU A 8 21.02 -8.86 5.92
CA LEU A 8 22.14 -9.55 6.56
C LEU A 8 23.34 -8.61 6.59
N PHE A 9 23.79 -8.25 7.79
CA PHE A 9 25.02 -7.51 7.99
C PHE A 9 26.18 -8.49 8.11
N ASP A 10 27.25 -8.25 7.37
CA ASP A 10 28.51 -8.91 7.66
C ASP A 10 29.03 -8.45 9.01
N GLU A 11 29.53 -9.39 9.81
CA GLU A 11 30.34 -9.15 11.01
C GLU A 11 31.47 -10.18 11.11
N ALA A 12 31.69 -10.96 10.05
CA ALA A 12 32.62 -12.09 9.97
C ALA A 12 33.97 -11.69 9.35
N HIS A 13 34.07 -10.50 8.76
CA HIS A 13 35.26 -10.01 8.05
C HIS A 13 35.93 -8.84 8.79
N SER A 14 35.99 -8.92 10.12
CA SER A 14 36.64 -7.90 10.96
C SER A 14 36.03 -6.51 10.72
N GLU A 15 34.70 -6.46 10.69
CA GLU A 15 33.94 -5.23 10.48
C GLU A 15 34.19 -4.24 11.62
N SER A 16 34.36 -2.96 11.28
CA SER A 16 34.52 -1.87 12.24
C SER A 16 33.19 -1.48 12.90
N TRP A 17 32.06 -1.94 12.35
CA TRP A 17 30.72 -1.70 12.86
C TRP A 17 29.97 -2.99 13.13
N THR A 18 29.14 -3.01 14.17
CA THR A 18 28.29 -4.15 14.53
C THR A 18 26.88 -3.71 14.88
N ILE A 19 25.88 -4.51 14.50
CA ILE A 19 24.49 -4.31 14.93
C ILE A 19 24.22 -4.91 16.33
N ARG A 20 25.23 -5.55 16.94
CA ARG A 20 25.18 -6.17 18.27
C ARG A 20 25.83 -5.25 19.30
N ARG A 21 24.99 -4.64 20.15
CA ARG A 21 25.43 -3.60 21.10
C ARG A 21 26.50 -4.09 22.08
N ASP A 22 26.36 -5.30 22.59
CA ASP A 22 27.31 -5.94 23.50
C ASP A 22 28.69 -6.16 22.86
N VAL A 23 28.73 -6.40 21.55
CA VAL A 23 29.98 -6.51 20.79
C VAL A 23 30.61 -5.13 20.61
N ALA A 24 29.83 -4.10 20.29
CA ALA A 24 30.33 -2.72 20.21
C ALA A 24 30.92 -2.23 21.55
N GLU A 25 30.29 -2.57 22.68
CA GLU A 25 30.81 -2.31 24.03
C GLU A 25 32.14 -3.03 24.33
N THR A 26 32.37 -4.18 23.69
CA THR A 26 33.64 -4.90 23.79
C THR A 26 34.70 -4.30 22.86
N MET A 27 34.32 -3.94 21.63
CA MET A 27 35.18 -3.29 20.64
C MET A 27 35.69 -1.96 21.19
N ASN A 28 34.78 -1.12 21.71
CA ASN A 28 35.10 0.21 22.19
C ASN A 28 34.42 0.55 23.53
N PRO A 29 34.98 0.08 24.68
CA PRO A 29 34.36 0.29 25.99
C PRO A 29 34.21 1.77 26.39
N GLY A 30 35.04 2.66 25.85
CA GLY A 30 34.98 4.10 26.14
C GLY A 30 33.93 4.84 25.33
N HIS A 31 33.71 4.43 24.08
CA HIS A 31 32.82 5.07 23.12
C HIS A 31 32.18 4.01 22.21
N PRO A 32 31.28 3.16 22.75
CA PRO A 32 30.68 2.07 21.98
C PRO A 32 29.82 2.54 20.80
N ASP A 33 29.30 3.76 20.85
CA ASP A 33 28.48 4.33 19.78
C ASP A 33 29.30 4.49 18.48
N ASP A 34 30.61 4.73 18.58
CA ASP A 34 31.58 4.85 17.47
C ASP A 34 31.82 3.51 16.71
N ASN A 35 31.22 2.41 17.16
CA ASN A 35 31.34 1.09 16.54
C ASN A 35 29.99 0.36 16.47
N SER A 36 28.87 1.04 16.78
CA SER A 36 27.55 0.43 16.86
C SER A 36 26.61 0.95 15.78
N TYR A 37 25.92 0.01 15.13
CA TYR A 37 24.79 0.21 14.22
C TYR A 37 23.49 -0.35 14.79
N ALA A 38 23.39 -0.50 16.12
CA ALA A 38 22.21 -1.06 16.75
C ALA A 38 20.95 -0.23 16.44
N ARG A 39 21.07 1.10 16.39
CA ARG A 39 20.00 2.03 16.00
C ARG A 39 19.69 1.96 14.52
N ALA A 40 20.69 1.85 13.64
CA ALA A 40 20.47 1.67 12.21
C ALA A 40 19.69 0.36 11.93
N ALA A 41 20.01 -0.72 12.65
CA ALA A 41 19.22 -1.96 12.60
C ALA A 41 17.80 -1.78 13.16
N GLU A 42 17.63 -0.98 14.22
CA GLU A 42 16.30 -0.66 14.77
C GLU A 42 15.42 0.12 13.78
N VAL A 43 15.99 1.10 13.06
CA VAL A 43 15.27 1.84 12.00
C VAL A 43 14.67 0.87 10.98
N LEU A 44 15.47 -0.10 10.50
CA LEU A 44 14.99 -1.11 9.54
C LEU A 44 13.94 -2.05 10.14
N ARG A 45 14.11 -2.46 11.40
CA ARG A 45 13.12 -3.30 12.10
C ARG A 45 11.78 -2.59 12.26
N ARG A 46 11.77 -1.27 12.51
CA ARG A 46 10.54 -0.45 12.54
C ARG A 46 9.87 -0.37 11.17
N LEU A 47 10.64 -0.44 10.08
CA LEU A 47 10.13 -0.61 8.70
C LEU A 47 9.71 -2.05 8.38
N GLY A 48 9.67 -2.95 9.38
CA GLY A 48 9.25 -4.35 9.26
C GLY A 48 10.33 -5.29 8.75
N HIS A 49 11.55 -4.81 8.49
CA HIS A 49 12.61 -5.64 7.95
C HIS A 49 13.11 -6.64 9.01
N THR A 50 13.46 -7.84 8.58
CA THR A 50 14.22 -8.77 9.41
C THR A 50 15.70 -8.41 9.30
N VAL A 51 16.38 -8.13 10.42
CA VAL A 51 17.79 -7.73 10.43
C VAL A 51 18.62 -8.70 11.28
N THR A 52 19.61 -9.33 10.66
CA THR A 52 20.49 -10.35 11.26
C THR A 52 21.96 -10.09 10.95
N ALA A 53 22.87 -10.62 11.76
CA ALA A 53 24.31 -10.56 11.54
C ALA A 53 24.87 -11.92 11.07
N HIS A 54 25.78 -11.88 10.11
CA HIS A 54 26.63 -13.00 9.70
C HIS A 54 27.93 -12.93 10.50
N THR A 55 28.06 -13.75 11.53
CA THR A 55 29.10 -13.55 12.57
C THR A 55 30.35 -14.40 12.37
N GLU A 56 30.31 -15.42 11.50
CA GLU A 56 31.43 -16.32 11.31
C GLU A 56 31.39 -17.02 9.94
N GLY A 57 32.58 -17.38 9.45
CA GLY A 57 32.74 -18.16 8.22
C GLY A 57 32.59 -17.34 6.94
N ALA A 58 32.84 -18.00 5.81
CA ALA A 58 32.86 -17.37 4.51
C ALA A 58 31.46 -16.98 4.00
N VAL A 59 31.39 -15.93 3.19
CA VAL A 59 30.17 -15.53 2.46
C VAL A 59 29.93 -16.49 1.30
N THR A 60 29.07 -17.48 1.51
CA THR A 60 28.71 -18.47 0.49
C THR A 60 27.34 -18.18 -0.13
N PRO A 61 27.01 -18.76 -1.31
CA PRO A 61 25.67 -18.64 -1.87
C PRO A 61 24.57 -19.12 -0.93
N ALA A 62 24.84 -20.10 -0.06
CA ALA A 62 23.88 -20.60 0.93
C ALA A 62 23.58 -19.58 2.03
N VAL A 63 24.59 -18.79 2.44
CA VAL A 63 24.42 -17.68 3.39
C VAL A 63 23.55 -16.59 2.77
N LEU A 64 23.86 -16.21 1.52
CA LEU A 64 23.17 -15.13 0.80
C LEU A 64 21.75 -15.50 0.33
N ALA A 65 21.46 -16.78 0.09
CA ALA A 65 20.12 -17.23 -0.34
C ALA A 65 19.01 -16.90 0.67
N GLY A 66 19.37 -16.67 1.94
CA GLY A 66 18.45 -16.27 2.99
C GLY A 66 18.23 -14.76 3.12
N ALA A 67 18.96 -13.92 2.38
CA ALA A 67 18.91 -12.47 2.51
C ALA A 67 18.40 -11.83 1.21
N ASP A 68 17.66 -10.73 1.33
CA ASP A 68 17.33 -9.85 0.20
C ASP A 68 18.41 -8.77 0.03
N THR A 69 19.17 -8.47 1.09
CA THR A 69 20.25 -7.50 1.07
C THR A 69 21.39 -7.94 1.97
N PHE A 70 22.61 -7.82 1.46
CA PHE A 70 23.85 -7.98 2.22
C PHE A 70 24.49 -6.62 2.48
N VAL A 71 24.95 -6.38 3.70
CA VAL A 71 25.58 -5.10 4.11
C VAL A 71 27.00 -5.38 4.58
N ILE A 72 27.96 -4.67 4.01
CA ILE A 72 29.38 -4.71 4.38
C ILE A 72 29.71 -3.34 4.99
N ALA A 73 30.13 -3.33 6.26
CA ALA A 73 30.19 -2.13 7.08
C ALA A 73 31.62 -1.83 7.54
N HIS A 74 32.46 -1.48 6.56
CA HIS A 74 33.86 -1.13 6.74
C HIS A 74 34.73 -2.24 7.40
N PRO A 75 35.08 -3.32 6.67
CA PRO A 75 36.00 -4.33 7.16
C PRO A 75 37.40 -3.75 7.30
N SER A 76 38.10 -4.03 8.41
CA SER A 76 39.41 -3.45 8.67
C SER A 76 40.34 -4.39 9.43
N GLY A 77 41.65 -4.20 9.26
CA GLY A 77 42.64 -4.70 10.21
C GLY A 77 42.59 -3.94 11.54
N ASP A 78 43.05 -4.59 12.60
CA ASP A 78 43.05 -4.10 13.99
C ASP A 78 44.05 -2.95 14.27
N ARG A 79 44.90 -2.62 13.29
CA ARG A 79 45.93 -1.60 13.44
C ARG A 79 45.37 -0.19 13.55
N TRP A 80 44.29 0.11 12.82
CA TRP A 80 43.74 1.47 12.68
C TRP A 80 42.33 1.58 13.23
N GLU A 81 41.54 0.51 13.17
CA GLU A 81 40.17 0.48 13.65
C GLU A 81 39.98 -0.55 14.76
N ARG A 82 38.94 -0.35 15.56
CA ARG A 82 38.44 -1.35 16.50
C ARG A 82 37.40 -2.18 15.79
N THR A 83 37.61 -3.49 15.72
CA THR A 83 36.79 -4.37 14.87
C THR A 83 36.16 -5.50 15.67
N THR A 84 35.21 -6.22 15.07
CA THR A 84 34.60 -7.42 15.66
C THR A 84 35.62 -8.51 16.01
N GLY A 85 36.87 -8.39 15.53
CA GLY A 85 37.95 -9.34 15.79
C GLY A 85 37.71 -10.73 15.18
N SER A 86 36.71 -10.86 14.31
CA SER A 86 36.28 -12.11 13.70
C SER A 86 36.78 -12.18 12.25
N GLY A 87 37.34 -13.31 11.85
CA GLY A 87 37.81 -13.56 10.48
C GLY A 87 38.89 -12.61 9.97
N SER A 88 38.85 -12.32 8.67
CA SER A 88 39.84 -11.52 7.92
C SER A 88 39.13 -10.37 7.21
N PRO A 89 39.69 -9.16 7.13
CA PRO A 89 39.11 -8.04 6.37
C PRO A 89 39.22 -8.20 4.85
N VAL A 90 39.78 -9.33 4.38
CA VAL A 90 39.97 -9.65 2.98
C VAL A 90 38.98 -10.76 2.60
N PHE A 91 38.09 -10.46 1.66
CA PHE A 91 37.20 -11.43 1.01
C PHE A 91 37.99 -12.27 0.00
N THR A 92 37.75 -13.58 -0.05
CA THR A 92 38.34 -14.43 -1.09
C THR A 92 37.67 -14.21 -2.44
N ALA A 93 38.31 -14.70 -3.51
CA ALA A 93 37.72 -14.64 -4.85
C ALA A 93 36.36 -15.34 -4.91
N GLU A 94 36.21 -16.48 -4.23
CA GLU A 94 34.95 -17.23 -4.16
C GLU A 94 33.84 -16.45 -3.43
N GLU A 95 34.18 -15.66 -2.42
CA GLU A 95 33.23 -14.80 -1.71
C GLU A 95 32.79 -13.62 -2.56
N ILE A 96 33.74 -12.98 -3.25
CA ILE A 96 33.43 -11.91 -4.22
C ILE A 96 32.52 -12.44 -5.33
N ASP A 97 32.81 -13.63 -5.88
CA ASP A 97 31.98 -14.29 -6.90
C ASP A 97 30.58 -14.60 -6.36
N ALA A 98 30.46 -15.03 -5.10
CA ALA A 98 29.17 -15.31 -4.47
C ALA A 98 28.34 -14.04 -4.26
N ILE A 99 28.98 -12.95 -3.83
CA ILE A 99 28.34 -11.63 -3.65
C ILE A 99 27.89 -11.08 -5.01
N GLU A 100 28.76 -11.12 -6.03
CA GLU A 100 28.43 -10.72 -7.40
C GLU A 100 27.24 -11.51 -7.92
N SER A 101 27.27 -12.84 -7.80
CA SER A 101 26.20 -13.72 -8.26
C SER A 101 24.87 -13.45 -7.56
N HIS A 102 24.91 -13.16 -6.25
CA HIS A 102 23.74 -12.77 -5.47
C HIS A 102 23.13 -11.47 -6.01
N VAL A 103 23.95 -10.44 -6.23
CA VAL A 103 23.50 -9.17 -6.79
C VAL A 103 22.98 -9.38 -8.22
N ALA A 104 23.75 -10.02 -9.10
CA ALA A 104 23.33 -10.27 -10.48
C ALA A 104 22.00 -11.03 -10.56
N GLY A 105 21.72 -11.91 -9.59
CA GLY A 105 20.46 -12.66 -9.44
C GLY A 105 19.29 -11.88 -8.84
N GLY A 106 19.45 -10.60 -8.50
CA GLY A 106 18.39 -9.74 -7.96
C GLY A 106 18.56 -9.31 -6.51
N GLY A 107 19.62 -9.77 -5.83
CA GLY A 107 19.95 -9.37 -4.47
C GLY A 107 20.44 -7.93 -4.36
N GLY A 108 20.36 -7.38 -3.15
CA GLY A 108 20.86 -6.07 -2.80
C GLY A 108 22.24 -6.13 -2.13
N LEU A 109 23.09 -5.14 -2.40
CA LEU A 109 24.36 -4.95 -1.70
C LEU A 109 24.49 -3.50 -1.22
N VAL A 110 24.87 -3.32 0.04
CA VAL A 110 25.32 -2.03 0.57
C VAL A 110 26.76 -2.17 1.04
N VAL A 111 27.64 -1.29 0.57
CA VAL A 111 29.03 -1.22 1.02
C VAL A 111 29.29 0.16 1.61
N LEU A 112 29.71 0.18 2.87
CA LEU A 112 30.13 1.38 3.57
C LEU A 112 31.66 1.38 3.62
N ALA A 113 32.25 2.34 2.91
CA ALA A 113 33.68 2.55 2.83
C ALA A 113 34.10 3.71 3.75
N GLU A 114 35.37 4.08 3.69
CA GLU A 114 35.96 5.04 4.63
C GLU A 114 37.01 5.93 3.95
N CYS A 115 37.36 7.06 4.58
CA CYS A 115 38.49 7.87 4.12
C CYS A 115 39.81 7.08 4.13
N GLU A 116 40.76 7.46 3.28
CA GLU A 116 42.07 6.82 3.24
C GLU A 116 41.97 5.27 3.10
N GLN A 117 40.98 4.78 2.34
CA GLN A 117 40.57 3.38 2.24
C GLN A 117 41.72 2.35 2.17
N ASP A 118 42.77 2.60 1.40
CA ASP A 118 43.90 1.67 1.21
C ASP A 118 44.66 1.29 2.52
N LYS A 119 44.51 2.03 3.62
CA LYS A 119 45.28 1.78 4.85
C LYS A 119 44.72 0.65 5.73
N TYR A 120 43.47 0.24 5.49
CA TYR A 120 42.72 -0.65 6.39
C TYR A 120 42.98 -2.14 6.14
N GLY A 121 43.75 -2.50 5.12
CA GLY A 121 44.13 -3.90 4.87
C GLY A 121 42.99 -4.79 4.39
N ASN A 122 41.86 -4.21 3.98
CA ASN A 122 40.77 -4.89 3.28
C ASN A 122 40.97 -4.88 1.75
N ASN A 123 40.11 -5.59 1.04
CA ASN A 123 40.06 -5.61 -0.42
C ASN A 123 38.71 -5.12 -0.98
N LEU A 124 38.10 -4.09 -0.36
CA LEU A 124 36.88 -3.48 -0.91
C LEU A 124 37.10 -2.95 -2.34
N ALA A 125 38.32 -2.56 -2.69
CA ALA A 125 38.65 -2.15 -4.06
C ALA A 125 38.41 -3.29 -5.07
N ASP A 126 38.83 -4.53 -4.75
CA ASP A 126 38.64 -5.69 -5.62
C ASP A 126 37.15 -6.05 -5.73
N LEU A 127 36.41 -6.01 -4.61
CA LEU A 127 34.97 -6.26 -4.58
C LEU A 127 34.19 -5.22 -5.41
N LEU A 128 34.50 -3.93 -5.26
CA LEU A 128 33.74 -2.85 -5.87
C LEU A 128 34.07 -2.65 -7.37
N ASP A 129 35.27 -3.04 -7.82
CA ASP A 129 35.66 -2.97 -9.24
C ASP A 129 34.72 -3.82 -10.12
N VAL A 130 34.18 -4.92 -9.57
CA VAL A 130 33.15 -5.78 -10.19
C VAL A 130 31.89 -4.99 -10.57
N PHE A 131 31.52 -4.00 -9.75
CA PHE A 131 30.35 -3.15 -9.96
C PHE A 131 30.71 -1.81 -10.63
N GLY A 132 31.98 -1.64 -11.04
CA GLY A 132 32.50 -0.41 -11.66
C GLY A 132 32.60 0.78 -10.70
N VAL A 133 32.56 0.55 -9.38
CA VAL A 133 32.69 1.60 -8.36
C VAL A 133 34.10 1.54 -7.76
N ARG A 134 34.70 2.70 -7.49
CA ARG A 134 35.98 2.76 -6.76
C ARG A 134 35.93 3.82 -5.69
N VAL A 135 36.43 3.46 -4.50
CA VAL A 135 36.66 4.38 -3.39
C VAL A 135 38.05 4.99 -3.56
N GLU A 136 38.14 6.31 -3.56
CA GLU A 136 39.40 7.04 -3.65
C GLU A 136 40.02 7.20 -2.26
N HIS A 137 41.31 6.89 -2.14
CA HIS A 137 42.09 7.10 -0.93
C HIS A 137 42.31 8.61 -0.69
N THR A 138 41.38 9.22 0.05
CA THR A 138 41.42 10.63 0.43
C THR A 138 40.60 10.84 1.71
N THR A 139 40.76 12.00 2.36
CA THR A 139 39.81 12.52 3.36
C THR A 139 39.30 13.85 2.86
N VAL A 140 37.99 13.96 2.63
CA VAL A 140 37.38 15.21 2.17
C VAL A 140 37.51 16.28 3.25
N GLN A 141 37.77 17.53 2.84
CA GLN A 141 37.78 18.70 3.72
C GLN A 141 36.88 19.80 3.15
N ASP A 142 35.93 20.32 3.92
CA ASP A 142 35.11 21.48 3.55
C ASP A 142 34.82 22.41 4.75
N PRO A 143 35.79 23.25 5.15
CA PRO A 143 35.61 24.18 6.27
C PRO A 143 34.44 25.17 6.11
N ARG A 144 33.88 25.34 4.90
CA ARG A 144 32.79 26.27 4.61
C ARG A 144 31.42 25.63 4.69
N ASN A 145 31.34 24.31 4.60
CA ASN A 145 30.10 23.55 4.59
C ASN A 145 30.26 22.28 5.45
N ALA A 146 30.56 22.50 6.73
CA ALA A 146 30.88 21.45 7.69
C ALA A 146 29.94 21.45 8.90
N HIS A 147 29.66 20.25 9.43
CA HIS A 147 29.00 20.04 10.71
C HIS A 147 29.94 20.40 11.87
N ASN A 148 29.42 21.10 12.87
CA ASN A 148 30.14 21.54 14.08
C ASN A 148 31.49 22.27 13.84
N GLY A 149 31.70 22.82 12.63
CA GLY A 149 32.94 23.50 12.27
C GLY A 149 34.15 22.57 12.08
N VAL A 150 33.95 21.25 12.03
CA VAL A 150 35.01 20.27 11.79
C VAL A 150 35.16 20.07 10.29
N ALA A 151 36.30 20.46 9.72
CA ALA A 151 36.47 20.49 8.26
C ALA A 151 36.26 19.15 7.55
N SER A 152 36.51 18.01 8.20
CA SER A 152 36.24 16.69 7.62
C SER A 152 34.78 16.25 7.72
N TRP A 153 33.94 16.95 8.49
CA TRP A 153 32.53 16.61 8.71
C TRP A 153 31.66 17.33 7.68
N VAL A 154 31.75 16.90 6.43
CA VAL A 154 31.22 17.66 5.29
C VAL A 154 29.73 17.43 5.07
N LEU A 155 28.99 18.51 4.81
CA LEU A 155 27.59 18.41 4.41
C LEU A 155 27.51 18.11 2.91
N GLY A 156 26.95 16.95 2.56
CA GLY A 156 26.79 16.54 1.17
C GLY A 156 25.81 17.43 0.42
N VAL A 157 26.10 17.68 -0.86
CA VAL A 157 25.14 18.29 -1.80
C VAL A 157 24.29 17.16 -2.39
N PRO A 158 22.96 17.16 -2.19
CA PRO A 158 22.09 16.11 -2.71
C PRO A 158 22.03 16.17 -4.24
N GLY A 159 22.09 15.00 -4.87
CA GLY A 159 21.93 14.83 -6.32
C GLY A 159 20.47 14.70 -6.74
N GLU A 160 20.26 14.49 -8.04
CA GLU A 160 18.96 14.12 -8.58
C GLU A 160 18.84 12.59 -8.65
N THR A 161 17.76 12.10 -8.08
CA THR A 161 17.34 10.70 -8.12
C THR A 161 16.38 10.52 -9.28
N GLY A 162 16.48 9.40 -10.00
CA GLY A 162 15.74 9.15 -11.24
C GLY A 162 14.23 8.94 -11.02
N ARG A 163 13.70 7.79 -11.45
CA ARG A 163 12.28 7.44 -11.23
C ARG A 163 11.96 7.04 -9.78
N GLU A 164 12.94 6.47 -9.09
CA GLU A 164 12.85 6.18 -7.65
C GLU A 164 13.61 7.29 -6.92
N ASP A 165 12.94 8.02 -6.02
CA ASP A 165 13.54 9.08 -5.22
C ASP A 165 14.19 8.52 -3.96
N LEU A 166 15.43 8.05 -4.08
CA LEU A 166 16.22 7.55 -2.94
C LEU A 166 16.46 8.63 -1.85
N LEU A 167 16.27 9.91 -2.18
CA LEU A 167 16.43 11.04 -1.27
C LEU A 167 15.09 11.60 -0.78
N ALA A 168 13.99 10.84 -0.95
CA ALA A 168 12.69 11.21 -0.43
C ALA A 168 12.75 11.42 1.08
N GLY A 169 12.54 12.67 1.53
CA GLY A 169 12.68 13.06 2.94
C GLY A 169 14.11 13.00 3.49
N ALA A 170 15.11 12.83 2.61
CA ALA A 170 16.51 12.59 2.99
C ALA A 170 17.50 13.44 2.18
N ARG A 171 17.33 14.77 2.19
CA ARG A 171 18.12 15.69 1.36
C ARG A 171 19.28 16.35 2.09
N ARG A 172 19.43 16.09 3.40
CA ARG A 172 20.52 16.61 4.22
C ARG A 172 21.26 15.44 4.87
N ALA A 173 22.55 15.33 4.58
CA ALA A 173 23.42 14.34 5.18
C ALA A 173 24.82 14.94 5.46
N CYS A 174 25.37 14.59 6.61
CA CYS A 174 26.74 14.86 7.02
C CYS A 174 27.57 13.59 6.85
N PHE A 175 28.76 13.78 6.29
CA PHE A 175 29.76 12.76 6.09
C PHE A 175 30.97 13.14 6.97
N TYR A 176 31.21 12.40 8.05
CA TYR A 176 32.14 12.73 9.14
C TYR A 176 33.60 12.47 8.76
N ARG A 177 33.88 11.47 7.93
CA ARG A 177 35.24 11.18 7.48
C ARG A 177 35.21 10.53 6.10
N ALA A 178 34.49 11.13 5.17
CA ALA A 178 34.36 10.52 3.86
C ALA A 178 35.65 10.49 3.05
N GLY A 179 35.83 9.40 2.31
CA GLY A 179 36.57 9.38 1.06
C GLY A 179 35.77 10.02 -0.07
N THR A 180 36.03 9.62 -1.32
CA THR A 180 35.14 9.94 -2.45
C THR A 180 35.02 8.74 -3.38
N LEU A 181 34.00 8.74 -4.25
CA LEU A 181 33.72 7.63 -5.15
C LEU A 181 33.89 8.03 -6.60
N THR A 182 34.29 7.06 -7.42
CA THR A 182 34.01 7.04 -8.86
C THR A 182 33.00 5.95 -9.14
N ALA A 183 32.14 6.16 -10.13
CA ALA A 183 31.02 5.28 -10.45
C ALA A 183 30.88 5.12 -11.97
N PRO A 184 30.26 4.03 -12.44
CA PRO A 184 30.09 3.79 -13.86
C PRO A 184 29.07 4.77 -14.46
N GLU A 185 29.07 4.88 -15.80
CA GLU A 185 28.05 5.66 -16.52
C GLU A 185 26.65 5.11 -16.20
N GLY A 186 25.70 6.02 -15.92
CA GLY A 186 24.33 5.65 -15.55
C GLY A 186 24.11 5.37 -14.06
N ALA A 187 25.16 5.38 -13.23
CA ALA A 187 24.99 5.38 -11.78
C ALA A 187 24.29 6.66 -11.29
N ALA A 188 23.43 6.53 -10.28
CA ALA A 188 22.83 7.67 -9.62
C ALA A 188 23.76 8.18 -8.52
N VAL A 189 24.25 9.41 -8.66
CA VAL A 189 25.04 10.08 -7.62
C VAL A 189 24.07 10.71 -6.63
N LEU A 190 24.04 10.18 -5.41
CA LEU A 190 23.09 10.57 -4.37
C LEU A 190 23.57 11.80 -3.61
N PHE A 191 24.85 11.85 -3.26
CA PHE A 191 25.48 13.01 -2.66
C PHE A 191 26.84 13.27 -3.29
N SER A 192 27.22 14.53 -3.37
CA SER A 192 28.56 14.97 -3.79
C SER A 192 29.14 15.97 -2.79
N THR A 193 30.45 16.09 -2.77
CA THR A 193 31.14 17.17 -2.07
C THR A 193 30.76 18.52 -2.67
N SER A 194 30.75 19.58 -1.85
CA SER A 194 30.36 20.90 -2.31
C SER A 194 31.40 21.52 -3.27
N PRO A 195 31.07 22.62 -3.97
CA PRO A 195 32.03 23.38 -4.76
C PRO A 195 33.20 23.98 -3.95
N THR A 196 33.10 24.05 -2.61
CA THR A 196 34.15 24.57 -1.73
C THR A 196 34.96 23.50 -1.03
N ALA A 197 34.58 22.23 -1.19
CA ALA A 197 35.30 21.11 -0.64
C ALA A 197 36.62 20.84 -1.39
N ASP A 198 37.53 20.13 -0.73
CA ASP A 198 38.71 19.53 -1.32
C ASP A 198 38.65 18.01 -1.13
N PRO A 199 38.48 17.21 -2.20
CA PRO A 199 38.20 17.62 -3.58
C PRO A 199 36.74 18.09 -3.79
N ALA A 200 36.52 19.04 -4.70
CA ALA A 200 35.19 19.61 -5.01
C ALA A 200 34.37 18.77 -5.99
N GLY A 201 33.05 18.71 -5.81
CA GLY A 201 32.10 18.08 -6.73
C GLY A 201 32.30 16.58 -6.95
N ARG A 202 32.88 15.88 -5.97
CA ARG A 202 33.14 14.44 -6.05
C ARG A 202 32.01 13.63 -5.40
N PRO A 203 31.59 12.50 -5.97
CA PRO A 203 30.58 11.64 -5.36
C PRO A 203 30.96 11.16 -3.96
N LEU A 204 30.00 11.17 -3.04
CA LEU A 204 30.08 10.67 -1.68
C LEU A 204 29.24 9.41 -1.46
N ALA A 205 28.13 9.29 -2.21
CA ALA A 205 27.26 8.12 -2.19
C ALA A 205 26.70 7.88 -3.60
N VAL A 206 26.71 6.63 -4.06
CA VAL A 206 26.24 6.25 -5.40
C VAL A 206 25.37 5.00 -5.34
N ALA A 207 24.38 4.94 -6.24
CA ALA A 207 23.53 3.79 -6.46
C ALA A 207 23.72 3.25 -7.88
N VAL A 208 23.92 1.94 -7.99
CA VAL A 208 24.24 1.23 -9.24
C VAL A 208 23.27 0.08 -9.43
N ARG A 209 22.88 -0.19 -10.67
CA ARG A 209 22.14 -1.39 -11.06
C ARG A 209 23.11 -2.38 -11.70
N HIS A 210 23.08 -3.63 -11.25
CA HIS A 210 23.99 -4.68 -11.73
C HIS A 210 23.24 -6.00 -11.90
N GLY A 211 23.19 -6.51 -13.14
CA GLY A 211 22.28 -7.61 -13.49
C GLY A 211 20.84 -7.25 -13.13
N GLU A 212 20.18 -8.13 -12.37
CA GLU A 212 18.86 -7.86 -11.81
C GLU A 212 18.92 -7.14 -10.45
N GLY A 213 20.09 -7.06 -9.81
CA GLY A 213 20.25 -6.49 -8.47
C GLY A 213 20.62 -5.02 -8.46
N ARG A 214 20.93 -4.56 -7.25
CA ARG A 214 21.15 -3.17 -6.92
C ARG A 214 22.25 -3.04 -5.88
N VAL A 215 23.14 -2.08 -6.08
CA VAL A 215 24.27 -1.81 -5.19
C VAL A 215 24.23 -0.35 -4.74
N VAL A 216 24.46 -0.11 -3.46
CA VAL A 216 24.72 1.22 -2.91
C VAL A 216 26.11 1.23 -2.29
N VAL A 217 26.89 2.26 -2.60
CA VAL A 217 28.19 2.49 -1.98
C VAL A 217 28.19 3.88 -1.36
N VAL A 218 28.59 3.97 -0.10
CA VAL A 218 28.73 5.23 0.66
C VAL A 218 30.19 5.34 1.09
N ALA A 219 30.82 6.48 0.85
CA ALA A 219 32.24 6.71 1.14
C ALA A 219 32.56 6.98 2.62
N ASP A 220 31.60 6.72 3.50
CA ASP A 220 31.63 7.05 4.92
C ASP A 220 30.85 6.00 5.70
N SER A 221 31.52 5.39 6.68
CA SER A 221 30.94 4.39 7.55
C SER A 221 30.45 4.97 8.89
N ASP A 222 30.87 6.18 9.27
CA ASP A 222 30.37 6.87 10.47
C ASP A 222 28.91 7.34 10.28
N LEU A 223 28.49 7.65 9.04
CA LEU A 223 27.20 8.29 8.72
C LEU A 223 25.97 7.63 9.35
N PHE A 224 25.97 6.30 9.48
CA PHE A 224 24.86 5.52 10.06
C PHE A 224 25.17 4.96 11.46
N GLY A 225 26.28 5.39 12.08
CA GLY A 225 26.67 5.08 13.46
C GLY A 225 25.62 5.49 14.48
N ASP A 226 25.58 4.84 15.64
CA ASP A 226 24.63 5.15 16.70
C ASP A 226 24.75 6.60 17.21
N ASP A 227 25.93 7.21 17.06
CA ASP A 227 26.23 8.61 17.37
C ASP A 227 25.76 9.61 16.30
N SER A 228 25.54 9.15 15.07
CA SER A 228 25.34 9.98 13.87
C SER A 228 24.01 9.75 13.16
N ILE A 229 23.35 8.59 13.32
CA ILE A 229 22.11 8.20 12.63
C ILE A 229 20.93 9.16 12.90
N ALA A 230 20.97 9.87 14.03
CA ALA A 230 19.96 10.85 14.43
C ALA A 230 20.22 12.25 13.89
N ASP A 231 21.38 12.50 13.29
CA ASP A 231 21.71 13.77 12.68
C ASP A 231 21.02 13.92 11.31
N TYR A 232 20.58 15.15 11.03
CA TYR A 232 19.92 15.53 9.78
C TYR A 232 18.83 14.51 9.37
N ASP A 233 18.96 13.94 8.16
CA ASP A 233 18.00 12.99 7.61
C ASP A 233 18.59 11.56 7.49
N HIS A 234 19.64 11.23 8.26
CA HIS A 234 20.41 9.99 8.05
C HIS A 234 19.56 8.71 8.22
N ALA A 235 18.68 8.67 9.23
CA ALA A 235 17.76 7.54 9.41
C ALA A 235 16.83 7.32 8.21
N ALA A 236 16.32 8.41 7.61
CA ALA A 236 15.46 8.32 6.42
C ALA A 236 16.28 7.87 5.19
N LEU A 237 17.50 8.41 5.03
CA LEU A 237 18.42 7.96 3.99
C LEU A 237 18.69 6.45 4.12
N TRP A 238 19.05 5.98 5.32
CA TRP A 238 19.32 4.56 5.59
C TRP A 238 18.16 3.66 5.19
N GLY A 239 16.94 4.00 5.63
CA GLY A 239 15.72 3.26 5.27
C GLY A 239 15.47 3.24 3.77
N ASN A 240 15.64 4.38 3.09
CA ASN A 240 15.47 4.49 1.63
C ASN A 240 16.49 3.62 0.86
N LEU A 241 17.77 3.68 1.24
CA LEU A 241 18.84 2.94 0.58
C LEU A 241 18.58 1.43 0.69
N ILE A 242 18.31 0.94 1.90
CA ILE A 242 18.06 -0.49 2.15
C ILE A 242 16.78 -0.95 1.43
N THR A 243 15.68 -0.20 1.56
CA THR A 243 14.43 -0.54 0.87
C THR A 243 14.61 -0.58 -0.63
N TRP A 244 15.42 0.33 -1.20
CA TRP A 244 15.69 0.37 -2.63
C TRP A 244 16.54 -0.80 -3.11
N VAL A 245 17.59 -1.20 -2.39
CA VAL A 245 18.43 -2.34 -2.79
C VAL A 245 17.70 -3.67 -2.58
N SER A 246 16.82 -3.76 -1.57
CA SER A 246 15.97 -4.92 -1.30
C SER A 246 14.83 -5.04 -2.31
N ARG A 247 15.12 -5.55 -3.52
CA ARG A 247 14.07 -5.84 -4.52
C ARG A 247 13.03 -6.82 -3.99
N ILE A 248 11.83 -6.77 -4.54
CA ILE A 248 10.88 -7.89 -4.42
C ILE A 248 11.35 -8.96 -5.42
N PRO A 249 11.69 -10.18 -4.96
CA PRO A 249 12.04 -11.25 -5.88
C PRO A 249 10.91 -11.45 -6.89
N ALA A 250 11.25 -11.55 -8.18
CA ALA A 250 10.26 -11.95 -9.18
C ALA A 250 9.61 -13.26 -8.69
N LYS A 251 8.27 -13.34 -8.69
CA LYS A 251 7.58 -14.59 -8.36
C LYS A 251 8.17 -15.67 -9.27
N THR A 252 8.96 -16.60 -8.71
CA THR A 252 9.19 -17.87 -9.37
C THR A 252 7.80 -18.46 -9.59
N ALA A 253 7.48 -18.81 -10.84
CA ALA A 253 6.24 -19.52 -11.15
C ALA A 253 6.05 -20.61 -10.09
N PRO A 254 4.86 -20.75 -9.47
CA PRO A 254 4.67 -21.45 -8.22
C PRO A 254 5.47 -22.75 -8.16
N GLY A 255 6.62 -22.70 -7.48
CA GLY A 255 7.43 -23.88 -7.23
C GLY A 255 6.56 -24.83 -6.40
N GLU A 256 6.34 -26.02 -6.92
CA GLU A 256 5.59 -27.10 -6.30
C GLU A 256 6.19 -27.49 -4.95
N ALA A 257 5.84 -26.75 -3.90
CA ALA A 257 6.18 -27.09 -2.53
C ALA A 257 4.91 -27.60 -1.82
N GLY A 258 4.73 -28.93 -1.89
CA GLY A 258 4.09 -29.73 -0.83
C GLY A 258 2.57 -29.65 -0.69
N LYS A 259 1.83 -30.28 -1.61
CA LYS A 259 0.55 -31.01 -1.41
C LYS A 259 0.18 -31.70 -2.74
N THR A 260 -0.25 -32.97 -2.69
CA THR A 260 -0.40 -33.92 -3.82
C THR A 260 -1.42 -33.49 -4.89
N GLY A 261 -1.10 -33.70 -6.17
CA GLY A 261 -1.73 -33.09 -7.35
C GLY A 261 -3.13 -33.56 -7.79
N THR A 262 -3.86 -34.40 -7.04
CA THR A 262 -5.22 -34.83 -7.41
C THR A 262 -6.34 -34.04 -6.70
N GLU A 263 -6.09 -33.54 -5.49
CA GLU A 263 -7.08 -32.70 -4.76
C GLU A 263 -7.07 -31.24 -5.22
N ARG A 264 -5.94 -30.77 -5.76
CA ARG A 264 -5.73 -29.37 -6.18
C ARG A 264 -6.54 -28.97 -7.43
N GLU A 265 -6.90 -29.92 -8.29
CA GLU A 265 -7.66 -29.65 -9.52
C GLU A 265 -9.17 -29.89 -9.36
N ALA A 266 -9.59 -30.70 -8.38
CA ALA A 266 -10.98 -31.10 -8.20
C ALA A 266 -11.90 -29.95 -7.76
N ALA A 267 -11.45 -29.12 -6.81
CA ALA A 267 -12.25 -27.99 -6.32
C ALA A 267 -12.42 -26.87 -7.37
N PRO A 268 -11.37 -26.42 -8.09
CA PRO A 268 -11.55 -25.51 -9.23
C PRO A 268 -12.42 -26.08 -10.35
N ALA A 269 -12.34 -27.40 -10.63
CA ALA A 269 -13.22 -28.03 -11.61
C ALA A 269 -14.69 -28.02 -11.17
N ALA A 270 -14.98 -28.41 -9.92
CA ALA A 270 -16.34 -28.41 -9.38
C ALA A 270 -16.93 -26.99 -9.30
N PHE A 271 -16.13 -25.98 -8.93
CA PHE A 271 -16.58 -24.58 -8.95
C PHE A 271 -16.86 -24.10 -10.38
N ARG A 272 -16.05 -24.48 -11.38
CA ARG A 272 -16.33 -24.14 -12.78
C ARG A 272 -17.68 -24.68 -13.25
N GLU A 273 -18.04 -25.90 -12.87
CA GLU A 273 -19.36 -26.47 -13.20
C GLU A 273 -20.52 -25.68 -12.55
N LEU A 274 -20.36 -25.28 -11.29
CA LEU A 274 -21.33 -24.39 -10.62
C LEU A 274 -21.45 -23.04 -11.34
N LYS A 275 -20.30 -22.42 -11.65
CA LYS A 275 -20.21 -21.16 -12.38
C LYS A 275 -20.91 -21.26 -13.74
N ASP A 276 -20.66 -22.31 -14.51
CA ASP A 276 -21.28 -22.51 -15.82
C ASP A 276 -22.81 -22.63 -15.73
N ALA A 277 -23.33 -23.34 -14.72
CA ALA A 277 -24.77 -23.45 -14.49
C ALA A 277 -25.40 -22.09 -14.11
N VAL A 278 -24.72 -21.31 -13.25
CA VAL A 278 -25.14 -19.96 -12.88
C VAL A 278 -25.13 -19.02 -14.09
N GLU A 279 -24.07 -19.01 -14.89
CA GLU A 279 -23.98 -18.16 -16.10
C GLU A 279 -25.08 -18.50 -17.13
N ARG A 280 -25.47 -19.77 -17.25
CA ARG A 280 -26.58 -20.20 -18.11
C ARG A 280 -27.95 -19.79 -17.57
N LEU A 281 -28.10 -19.62 -16.25
CA LEU A 281 -29.35 -19.18 -15.61
C LEU A 281 -29.56 -17.67 -15.77
N LYS A 282 -28.50 -16.86 -15.65
CA LYS A 282 -28.53 -15.39 -15.72
C LYS A 282 -29.40 -14.80 -16.85
N PRO A 283 -29.28 -15.21 -18.12
CA PRO A 283 -30.09 -14.64 -19.20
C PRO A 283 -31.59 -14.92 -19.10
N LEU A 284 -32.01 -15.84 -18.22
CA LEU A 284 -33.41 -16.14 -17.95
C LEU A 284 -34.00 -15.27 -16.82
N GLN A 285 -33.15 -14.53 -16.10
CA GLN A 285 -33.54 -13.69 -14.97
C GLN A 285 -33.93 -12.27 -15.39
N ALA A 286 -34.98 -11.75 -14.78
CA ALA A 286 -35.35 -10.34 -14.79
C ALA A 286 -34.47 -9.54 -13.82
N LYS A 287 -34.66 -8.21 -13.81
CA LYS A 287 -33.88 -7.30 -12.97
C LYS A 287 -34.02 -7.60 -11.47
N ASP A 288 -35.19 -8.00 -10.99
CA ASP A 288 -35.42 -8.34 -9.59
C ASP A 288 -35.00 -9.76 -9.21
N GLY A 289 -34.48 -10.52 -10.18
CA GLY A 289 -34.00 -11.89 -10.02
C GLY A 289 -35.02 -12.96 -10.41
N SER A 290 -36.30 -12.61 -10.61
CA SER A 290 -37.35 -13.54 -11.05
C SER A 290 -37.08 -14.14 -12.43
N ILE A 291 -37.71 -15.27 -12.78
CA ILE A 291 -37.51 -15.91 -14.10
C ILE A 291 -38.57 -15.43 -15.09
N GLU A 292 -38.12 -14.74 -16.15
CA GLU A 292 -38.94 -14.34 -17.30
C GLU A 292 -38.66 -15.19 -18.55
N GLY A 293 -37.58 -15.98 -18.55
CA GLY A 293 -37.17 -16.84 -19.66
C GLY A 293 -37.83 -18.23 -19.69
N ASP A 294 -37.15 -19.19 -20.32
CA ASP A 294 -37.57 -20.60 -20.35
C ASP A 294 -37.56 -21.19 -18.93
N ARG A 295 -38.77 -21.40 -18.39
CA ARG A 295 -38.98 -21.88 -17.04
C ARG A 295 -38.51 -23.32 -16.83
N ASP A 296 -38.68 -24.20 -17.81
CA ASP A 296 -38.27 -25.61 -17.69
C ASP A 296 -36.74 -25.70 -17.68
N LEU A 297 -36.08 -24.91 -18.53
CA LEU A 297 -34.62 -24.76 -18.50
C LEU A 297 -34.13 -24.17 -17.19
N ALA A 298 -34.79 -23.13 -16.66
CA ALA A 298 -34.43 -22.53 -15.38
C ALA A 298 -34.53 -23.53 -14.22
N VAL A 299 -35.59 -24.35 -14.17
CA VAL A 299 -35.71 -25.44 -13.17
C VAL A 299 -34.57 -26.44 -13.30
N ALA A 300 -34.23 -26.86 -14.52
CA ALA A 300 -33.12 -27.79 -14.75
C ALA A 300 -31.77 -27.20 -14.30
N LEU A 301 -31.51 -25.94 -14.62
CA LEU A 301 -30.29 -25.22 -14.21
C LEU A 301 -30.22 -25.02 -12.70
N ILE A 302 -31.33 -24.68 -12.04
CA ILE A 302 -31.39 -24.56 -10.58
C ILE A 302 -31.14 -25.93 -9.91
N SER A 303 -31.66 -27.02 -10.48
CA SER A 303 -31.33 -28.37 -10.00
C SER A 303 -29.84 -28.67 -10.13
N GLU A 304 -29.22 -28.29 -11.25
CA GLU A 304 -27.77 -28.41 -11.47
C GLU A 304 -26.99 -27.59 -10.43
N ILE A 305 -27.37 -26.33 -10.18
CA ILE A 305 -26.76 -25.47 -9.15
C ILE A 305 -26.85 -26.13 -7.77
N VAL A 306 -28.02 -26.63 -7.38
CA VAL A 306 -28.24 -27.32 -6.10
C VAL A 306 -27.34 -28.55 -5.96
N GLU A 307 -27.21 -29.35 -7.01
CA GLU A 307 -26.32 -30.53 -7.02
C GLU A 307 -24.85 -30.12 -6.85
N ARG A 308 -24.39 -29.07 -7.54
CA ARG A 308 -23.00 -28.58 -7.43
C ARG A 308 -22.71 -27.96 -6.06
N VAL A 309 -23.63 -27.18 -5.50
CA VAL A 309 -23.50 -26.66 -4.12
C VAL A 309 -23.41 -27.81 -3.12
N ALA A 310 -24.28 -28.82 -3.21
CA ALA A 310 -24.23 -29.97 -2.32
C ALA A 310 -22.94 -30.79 -2.47
N ALA A 311 -22.38 -30.89 -3.68
CA ALA A 311 -21.11 -31.56 -3.94
C ALA A 311 -19.90 -30.79 -3.39
N LEU A 312 -19.95 -29.45 -3.38
CA LEU A 312 -18.91 -28.59 -2.83
C LEU A 312 -18.98 -28.44 -1.31
N ALA A 313 -20.16 -28.56 -0.71
CA ALA A 313 -20.40 -28.32 0.72
C ALA A 313 -19.44 -29.05 1.68
N PRO A 314 -19.02 -30.32 1.45
CA PRO A 314 -18.06 -30.99 2.32
C PRO A 314 -16.69 -30.30 2.44
N ARG A 315 -16.34 -29.40 1.52
CA ARG A 315 -15.12 -28.56 1.59
C ARG A 315 -15.26 -27.42 2.62
N PHE A 316 -16.48 -27.02 2.91
CA PHE A 316 -16.82 -25.88 3.77
C PHE A 316 -17.62 -26.35 5.00
N PRO A 317 -17.06 -27.24 5.84
CA PRO A 317 -17.79 -27.82 6.97
C PRO A 317 -18.27 -26.77 7.97
N HIS A 318 -17.57 -25.64 8.04
CA HIS A 318 -17.91 -24.49 8.88
C HIS A 318 -19.14 -23.71 8.38
N ASP A 319 -19.48 -23.85 7.11
CA ASP A 319 -20.64 -23.23 6.46
C ASP A 319 -21.77 -24.26 6.15
N GLU A 320 -21.76 -25.45 6.77
CA GLU A 320 -22.73 -26.52 6.47
C GLU A 320 -24.19 -26.05 6.57
N ALA A 321 -24.53 -25.33 7.65
CA ALA A 321 -25.88 -24.81 7.87
C ALA A 321 -26.28 -23.79 6.79
N TYR A 322 -25.35 -22.92 6.40
CA TYR A 322 -25.56 -21.94 5.33
C TYR A 322 -25.79 -22.62 3.98
N LEU A 323 -24.91 -23.54 3.57
CA LEU A 323 -25.03 -24.20 2.28
C LEU A 323 -26.28 -25.11 2.20
N ALA A 324 -26.70 -25.69 3.33
CA ALA A 324 -27.98 -26.38 3.42
C ALA A 324 -29.18 -25.43 3.24
N ALA A 325 -29.12 -24.23 3.82
CA ALA A 325 -30.14 -23.19 3.64
C ALA A 325 -30.19 -22.70 2.19
N VAL A 326 -29.04 -22.51 1.52
CA VAL A 326 -28.96 -22.17 0.09
C VAL A 326 -29.71 -23.20 -0.77
N VAL A 327 -29.45 -24.49 -0.54
CA VAL A 327 -30.14 -25.57 -1.23
C VAL A 327 -31.65 -25.55 -0.96
N ALA A 328 -32.07 -25.26 0.28
CA ALA A 328 -33.48 -25.16 0.64
C ALA A 328 -34.18 -23.97 -0.04
N ASP A 329 -33.55 -22.80 -0.06
CA ASP A 329 -34.09 -21.59 -0.67
C ASP A 329 -34.22 -21.73 -2.20
N PHE A 330 -33.25 -22.37 -2.89
CA PHE A 330 -33.40 -22.69 -4.31
C PHE A 330 -34.59 -23.61 -4.59
N ARG A 331 -34.77 -24.66 -3.78
CA ARG A 331 -35.91 -25.60 -3.93
C ARG A 331 -37.23 -24.89 -3.68
N LYS A 332 -37.31 -24.09 -2.62
CA LYS A 332 -38.48 -23.26 -2.29
C LYS A 332 -38.81 -22.28 -3.42
N TRP A 333 -37.79 -21.65 -4.02
CA TRP A 333 -37.97 -20.72 -5.14
C TRP A 333 -38.57 -21.42 -6.37
N VAL A 334 -38.13 -22.64 -6.68
CA VAL A 334 -38.73 -23.50 -7.73
C VAL A 334 -40.18 -23.85 -7.40
N GLU A 335 -40.45 -24.32 -6.18
CA GLU A 335 -41.80 -24.70 -5.71
C GLU A 335 -42.79 -23.52 -5.74
N GLN A 336 -42.33 -22.32 -5.41
CA GLN A 336 -43.10 -21.07 -5.46
C GLN A 336 -43.23 -20.50 -6.87
N GLY A 337 -42.60 -21.14 -7.85
CA GLY A 337 -42.79 -20.86 -9.25
C GLY A 337 -41.94 -19.75 -9.82
N LEU A 338 -40.75 -19.53 -9.26
CA LEU A 338 -39.68 -18.67 -9.79
C LEU A 338 -40.06 -17.19 -9.93
N GLY A 339 -40.86 -16.67 -8.98
CA GLY A 339 -41.08 -15.23 -8.79
C GLY A 339 -39.85 -14.50 -8.25
N VAL A 340 -40.00 -13.38 -7.55
CA VAL A 340 -38.85 -12.71 -6.91
C VAL A 340 -38.20 -13.66 -5.89
N PRO A 341 -36.89 -13.92 -5.97
CA PRO A 341 -36.23 -14.83 -5.04
C PRO A 341 -36.22 -14.30 -3.59
N ASP A 342 -36.32 -15.22 -2.64
CA ASP A 342 -36.22 -14.96 -1.20
C ASP A 342 -35.16 -15.88 -0.60
N PHE A 343 -33.98 -15.32 -0.30
CA PHE A 343 -32.83 -16.02 0.28
C PHE A 343 -32.52 -15.54 1.70
N LEU A 344 -33.54 -15.04 2.43
CA LEU A 344 -33.33 -14.54 3.80
C LEU A 344 -32.83 -15.65 4.74
N ASP A 345 -33.32 -16.88 4.58
CA ASP A 345 -32.94 -17.99 5.47
C ASP A 345 -31.47 -18.38 5.23
N SER A 346 -31.01 -18.34 3.98
CA SER A 346 -29.59 -18.46 3.62
C SER A 346 -28.75 -17.29 4.14
N LEU A 347 -29.24 -16.06 4.03
CA LEU A 347 -28.52 -14.87 4.47
C LEU A 347 -28.32 -14.87 5.99
N ASP A 348 -29.36 -15.21 6.75
CA ASP A 348 -29.34 -15.30 8.21
C ASP A 348 -28.43 -16.44 8.71
N ALA A 349 -28.12 -17.43 7.86
CA ALA A 349 -27.22 -18.53 8.21
C ALA A 349 -25.75 -18.24 7.87
N PHE A 350 -25.46 -17.24 7.04
CA PHE A 350 -24.11 -16.92 6.59
C PHE A 350 -23.42 -15.93 7.54
N HIS A 351 -22.47 -16.42 8.33
CA HIS A 351 -21.78 -15.66 9.38
C HIS A 351 -20.25 -15.68 9.23
N PRO A 352 -19.69 -15.07 8.17
CA PRO A 352 -18.23 -14.95 8.02
C PRO A 352 -17.59 -14.07 9.10
N ASP A 353 -18.35 -13.14 9.71
CA ASP A 353 -17.91 -12.26 10.80
C ASP A 353 -17.44 -13.03 12.04
N THR A 354 -18.08 -14.17 12.32
CA THR A 354 -17.73 -15.05 13.45
C THR A 354 -16.57 -16.00 13.13
N GLN A 355 -16.10 -16.00 11.88
CA GLN A 355 -15.18 -16.99 11.32
C GLN A 355 -13.97 -16.34 10.63
N ARG A 356 -13.51 -15.19 11.14
CA ARG A 356 -12.34 -14.47 10.66
C ARG A 356 -11.05 -15.24 10.97
N VAL A 357 -10.80 -16.29 10.20
CA VAL A 357 -9.60 -17.13 10.26
C VAL A 357 -8.82 -16.92 8.97
N ASP A 358 -7.54 -16.55 9.09
CA ASP A 358 -6.72 -16.28 7.92
C ASP A 358 -6.65 -17.50 6.99
N GLY A 359 -6.96 -17.27 5.72
CA GLY A 359 -6.97 -18.31 4.71
C GLY A 359 -8.20 -19.22 4.69
N LEU A 360 -9.19 -19.00 5.56
CA LEU A 360 -10.44 -19.78 5.53
C LEU A 360 -11.23 -19.44 4.26
N GLU A 361 -11.60 -20.47 3.50
CA GLU A 361 -12.36 -20.32 2.26
C GLU A 361 -13.87 -20.41 2.51
N HIS A 362 -14.67 -19.72 1.71
CA HIS A 362 -16.13 -19.78 1.72
C HIS A 362 -16.68 -19.88 0.29
N LEU A 363 -17.79 -20.57 0.12
CA LEU A 363 -18.58 -20.59 -1.12
C LEU A 363 -19.83 -19.73 -0.93
N VAL A 364 -19.89 -18.58 -1.57
CA VAL A 364 -21.02 -17.65 -1.49
C VAL A 364 -21.90 -17.81 -2.72
N VAL A 365 -23.18 -18.12 -2.51
CA VAL A 365 -24.18 -18.24 -3.59
C VAL A 365 -25.46 -17.51 -3.21
N PHE A 366 -25.79 -16.44 -3.93
CA PHE A 366 -26.99 -15.63 -3.68
C PHE A 366 -27.54 -15.01 -4.98
N PRO A 367 -28.86 -14.81 -5.10
CA PRO A 367 -29.42 -13.79 -5.99
C PRO A 367 -29.15 -12.40 -5.41
N MET A 368 -28.25 -11.64 -6.02
CA MET A 368 -27.80 -10.34 -5.52
C MET A 368 -27.42 -9.39 -6.65
N TYR A 369 -27.43 -8.08 -6.37
CA TYR A 369 -26.81 -7.09 -7.25
C TYR A 369 -25.36 -6.84 -6.81
N THR A 370 -24.49 -6.37 -7.71
CA THR A 370 -23.10 -6.06 -7.36
C THR A 370 -22.88 -4.55 -7.36
N GLN A 371 -22.37 -3.99 -6.25
CA GLN A 371 -22.07 -2.56 -6.17
C GLN A 371 -20.99 -2.19 -7.20
N ASN A 372 -21.13 -1.07 -7.91
CA ASN A 372 -20.25 -0.71 -9.04
C ASN A 372 -20.16 -1.78 -10.17
N GLY A 373 -21.12 -2.70 -10.20
CA GLY A 373 -21.30 -3.72 -11.24
C GLY A 373 -22.73 -3.71 -11.79
N THR A 374 -23.45 -4.82 -11.65
CA THR A 374 -24.84 -4.94 -12.13
C THR A 374 -25.84 -4.52 -11.06
N THR A 375 -26.91 -3.82 -11.47
CA THR A 375 -28.06 -3.50 -10.59
C THR A 375 -29.15 -4.57 -10.60
N SER A 376 -28.99 -5.62 -11.42
CA SER A 376 -29.89 -6.75 -11.47
C SER A 376 -29.53 -7.78 -10.41
N ARG A 377 -30.54 -8.37 -9.75
CA ARG A 377 -30.38 -9.40 -8.70
C ARG A 377 -30.21 -10.80 -9.31
N HIS A 378 -29.18 -10.96 -10.13
CA HIS A 378 -28.85 -12.25 -10.71
C HIS A 378 -28.31 -13.19 -9.65
N VAL A 379 -28.46 -14.51 -9.87
CA VAL A 379 -27.72 -15.49 -9.08
C VAL A 379 -26.23 -15.33 -9.40
N GLU A 380 -25.43 -15.16 -8.36
CA GLU A 380 -23.98 -15.08 -8.44
C GLU A 380 -23.39 -16.15 -7.50
N ALA A 381 -22.34 -16.82 -7.96
CA ALA A 381 -21.49 -17.70 -7.17
C ALA A 381 -20.09 -17.10 -7.07
N VAL A 382 -19.55 -17.03 -5.85
CA VAL A 382 -18.23 -16.47 -5.54
C VAL A 382 -17.52 -17.41 -4.58
N TRP A 383 -16.32 -17.83 -4.93
CA TRP A 383 -15.42 -18.54 -4.02
C TRP A 383 -14.42 -17.53 -3.49
N ILE A 384 -14.46 -17.35 -2.17
CA ILE A 384 -13.67 -16.34 -1.47
C ILE A 384 -12.77 -16.98 -0.43
N ARG A 385 -11.75 -16.24 -0.02
CA ARG A 385 -10.89 -16.57 1.11
C ARG A 385 -10.75 -15.36 2.04
N THR A 386 -10.87 -15.58 3.33
CA THR A 386 -10.69 -14.55 4.36
C THR A 386 -9.21 -14.21 4.52
N VAL A 387 -8.89 -12.92 4.66
CA VAL A 387 -7.53 -12.38 4.86
C VAL A 387 -7.45 -11.75 6.24
N TRP A 388 -7.06 -12.52 7.26
CA TRP A 388 -7.15 -12.11 8.66
C TRP A 388 -5.86 -12.42 9.44
N PRO A 389 -4.71 -11.84 9.04
CA PRO A 389 -3.44 -12.15 9.70
C PRO A 389 -3.46 -11.72 11.16
N GLU A 390 -2.71 -12.44 12.00
CA GLU A 390 -2.73 -12.27 13.46
C GLU A 390 -2.44 -10.82 13.91
N TRP A 391 -1.55 -10.11 13.21
CA TRP A 391 -1.24 -8.72 13.53
C TRP A 391 -2.44 -7.77 13.32
N LEU A 392 -3.30 -8.05 12.34
CA LEU A 392 -4.52 -7.28 12.08
C LEU A 392 -5.59 -7.62 13.13
N ALA A 393 -5.74 -8.91 13.44
CA ALA A 393 -6.63 -9.38 14.50
C ALA A 393 -6.30 -8.72 15.85
N GLU A 394 -5.02 -8.58 16.18
CA GLU A 394 -4.57 -7.90 17.40
C GLU A 394 -4.93 -6.40 17.41
N LEU A 395 -4.80 -5.71 16.28
CA LEU A 395 -5.18 -4.30 16.15
C LEU A 395 -6.70 -4.09 16.29
N GLU A 396 -7.51 -4.95 15.66
CA GLU A 396 -8.97 -4.90 15.80
C GLU A 396 -9.38 -5.11 17.26
N ARG A 397 -8.82 -6.14 17.90
CA ARG A 397 -9.13 -6.52 19.29
C ARG A 397 -8.77 -5.43 20.30
N THR A 398 -7.71 -4.65 20.04
CA THR A 398 -7.14 -3.74 21.04
C THR A 398 -7.40 -2.26 20.78
N ARG A 399 -7.65 -1.85 19.53
CA ARG A 399 -7.69 -0.43 19.15
C ARG A 399 -8.82 -0.08 18.19
N TYR A 400 -9.04 -0.90 17.17
CA TYR A 400 -9.95 -0.58 16.07
C TYR A 400 -11.09 -1.60 15.99
N ASP A 401 -11.93 -1.64 17.02
CA ASP A 401 -13.06 -2.57 17.07
C ASP A 401 -13.95 -2.42 15.83
N ASN A 402 -14.09 -3.50 15.08
CA ASN A 402 -14.90 -3.54 13.86
C ASN A 402 -15.38 -4.98 13.62
N PRO A 403 -16.35 -5.46 14.41
CA PRO A 403 -16.78 -6.86 14.37
C PRO A 403 -17.47 -7.25 13.06
N LEU A 404 -17.99 -6.28 12.30
CA LEU A 404 -18.68 -6.52 11.04
C LEU A 404 -17.72 -6.64 9.85
N PHE A 405 -16.51 -6.09 9.95
CA PHE A 405 -15.55 -6.07 8.85
C PHE A 405 -14.94 -7.44 8.59
N VAL A 406 -15.08 -7.91 7.35
CA VAL A 406 -14.51 -9.17 6.84
C VAL A 406 -13.68 -8.88 5.58
N PRO A 407 -12.36 -8.76 5.68
CA PRO A 407 -11.49 -8.66 4.52
C PRO A 407 -11.39 -10.00 3.80
N ILE A 408 -11.66 -9.99 2.50
CA ILE A 408 -11.77 -11.18 1.66
C ILE A 408 -10.96 -11.04 0.38
N ALA A 409 -10.64 -12.15 -0.26
CA ALA A 409 -9.97 -12.24 -1.54
C ALA A 409 -10.71 -13.21 -2.47
N PHE A 410 -10.63 -12.99 -3.79
CA PHE A 410 -11.23 -13.90 -4.77
C PHE A 410 -10.38 -15.15 -5.00
N GLU A 411 -10.98 -16.33 -4.88
CA GLU A 411 -10.45 -17.58 -5.44
C GLU A 411 -11.02 -17.83 -6.86
N ASP A 412 -12.31 -17.59 -7.07
CA ASP A 412 -12.99 -17.52 -8.38
C ASP A 412 -14.37 -16.86 -8.24
N PHE A 413 -14.96 -16.40 -9.33
CA PHE A 413 -16.24 -15.68 -9.33
C PHE A 413 -17.00 -15.80 -10.65
N THR A 414 -18.30 -15.57 -10.58
CA THR A 414 -19.23 -15.43 -11.71
C THR A 414 -19.19 -14.00 -12.28
N SER A 415 -19.66 -13.81 -13.52
CA SER A 415 -19.52 -12.58 -14.31
C SER A 415 -20.09 -11.31 -13.66
N GLY A 416 -20.93 -11.38 -12.62
CA GLY A 416 -21.38 -10.20 -11.88
C GLY A 416 -20.24 -9.50 -11.13
N TYR A 417 -19.16 -10.23 -10.85
CA TYR A 417 -17.91 -9.71 -10.29
C TYR A 417 -16.80 -9.51 -11.33
N ASP A 418 -17.05 -9.73 -12.62
CA ASP A 418 -16.18 -9.27 -13.72
C ASP A 418 -16.39 -7.78 -14.00
N THR A 419 -16.28 -6.97 -12.93
CA THR A 419 -16.67 -5.56 -12.86
C THR A 419 -15.72 -4.80 -11.93
N ASN A 420 -16.08 -3.55 -11.59
CA ASN A 420 -15.37 -2.76 -10.57
C ASN A 420 -15.89 -3.03 -9.14
N SER A 421 -16.82 -3.97 -8.95
CA SER A 421 -17.32 -4.35 -7.62
C SER A 421 -16.17 -4.86 -6.76
N ALA A 422 -15.96 -4.26 -5.60
CA ALA A 422 -14.92 -4.65 -4.66
C ALA A 422 -15.48 -4.94 -3.27
N VAL A 423 -16.79 -5.19 -3.19
CA VAL A 423 -17.48 -5.50 -1.94
C VAL A 423 -18.46 -6.67 -2.10
N LEU A 424 -18.72 -7.33 -1.00
CA LEU A 424 -19.80 -8.29 -0.82
C LEU A 424 -20.57 -7.83 0.41
N PHE A 425 -21.78 -7.33 0.22
CA PHE A 425 -22.59 -6.78 1.30
C PHE A 425 -23.94 -7.49 1.40
N PRO A 426 -24.41 -7.80 2.61
CA PRO A 426 -25.65 -8.55 2.82
C PRO A 426 -26.90 -7.82 2.31
N GLU A 427 -26.89 -6.48 2.25
CA GLU A 427 -27.98 -5.65 1.72
C GLU A 427 -28.29 -5.91 0.25
N THR A 428 -27.33 -6.48 -0.48
CA THR A 428 -27.44 -6.70 -1.92
C THR A 428 -28.31 -7.91 -2.27
N VAL A 429 -28.50 -8.82 -1.32
CA VAL A 429 -29.20 -10.10 -1.48
C VAL A 429 -30.71 -9.89 -1.61
N ALA A 430 -31.34 -10.68 -2.47
CA ALA A 430 -32.79 -10.72 -2.62
C ALA A 430 -33.44 -11.45 -1.43
N VAL A 431 -34.19 -10.70 -0.63
CA VAL A 431 -34.85 -11.19 0.59
C VAL A 431 -36.30 -10.73 0.65
N ARG A 432 -37.18 -11.53 1.27
CA ARG A 432 -38.59 -11.17 1.51
C ARG A 432 -38.75 -9.89 2.35
N GLU A 433 -37.84 -9.68 3.30
CA GLU A 433 -37.80 -8.53 4.18
C GLU A 433 -36.35 -8.24 4.59
N THR A 434 -36.02 -6.96 4.82
CA THR A 434 -34.67 -6.58 5.26
C THR A 434 -34.42 -7.10 6.69
N PRO A 435 -33.29 -7.78 6.95
CA PRO A 435 -32.90 -8.18 8.30
C PRO A 435 -32.91 -7.00 9.26
N ALA A 436 -33.24 -7.27 10.54
CA ALA A 436 -33.25 -6.23 11.57
C ALA A 436 -31.85 -5.60 11.79
N ARG A 437 -30.80 -6.38 11.55
CA ARG A 437 -29.39 -5.99 11.59
C ARG A 437 -28.60 -6.81 10.59
N PHE A 438 -27.59 -6.20 9.99
CA PHE A 438 -26.55 -6.89 9.24
C PHE A 438 -25.38 -7.20 10.16
N THR A 439 -24.72 -8.35 9.95
CA THR A 439 -23.65 -8.83 10.83
C THR A 439 -22.28 -8.85 10.18
N TRP A 440 -22.18 -8.61 8.87
CA TRP A 440 -20.92 -8.66 8.15
C TRP A 440 -20.90 -7.71 6.94
N GLY A 441 -19.71 -7.27 6.57
CA GLY A 441 -19.41 -6.52 5.36
C GLY A 441 -18.09 -7.01 4.77
N GLY A 442 -18.16 -7.59 3.57
CA GLY A 442 -17.00 -8.15 2.87
C GLY A 442 -16.33 -7.13 1.97
N ILE A 443 -15.02 -6.93 2.10
CA ILE A 443 -14.24 -6.06 1.20
C ILE A 443 -13.13 -6.87 0.51
N PHE A 444 -13.06 -6.79 -0.82
CA PHE A 444 -12.11 -7.54 -1.64
C PHE A 444 -10.75 -6.85 -1.70
N CYS A 445 -9.92 -7.08 -0.68
CA CYS A 445 -8.62 -6.43 -0.53
C CYS A 445 -7.63 -6.83 -1.64
N ASP A 446 -7.77 -8.02 -2.22
CA ASP A 446 -6.97 -8.48 -3.36
C ASP A 446 -7.20 -7.65 -4.62
N ARG A 447 -8.47 -7.36 -4.90
CA ARG A 447 -8.91 -6.54 -6.02
C ARG A 447 -8.52 -5.09 -5.81
N GLU A 448 -8.81 -4.49 -4.66
CA GLU A 448 -8.43 -3.11 -4.40
C GLU A 448 -6.91 -2.92 -4.51
N ALA A 449 -6.12 -3.82 -3.93
CA ALA A 449 -4.67 -3.85 -4.07
C ALA A 449 -4.21 -3.96 -5.54
N ALA A 450 -4.81 -4.85 -6.34
CA ALA A 450 -4.42 -5.05 -7.74
C ALA A 450 -4.78 -3.83 -8.61
N ARG A 451 -5.95 -3.22 -8.38
CA ARG A 451 -6.40 -1.99 -9.07
C ARG A 451 -5.48 -0.82 -8.71
N PHE A 452 -5.25 -0.62 -7.41
CA PHE A 452 -4.34 0.38 -6.88
C PHE A 452 -2.97 0.29 -7.54
N ARG A 453 -2.32 -0.88 -7.50
CA ARG A 453 -0.98 -1.08 -8.06
C ARG A 453 -0.93 -0.75 -9.54
N THR A 454 -1.94 -1.18 -10.30
CA THR A 454 -2.00 -0.99 -11.76
C THR A 454 -2.18 0.49 -12.12
N VAL A 455 -3.18 1.15 -11.53
CA VAL A 455 -3.51 2.54 -11.85
C VAL A 455 -2.45 3.50 -11.32
N SER A 456 -2.00 3.32 -10.08
CA SER A 456 -1.00 4.20 -9.44
C SER A 456 0.36 4.12 -10.12
N ARG A 457 0.77 2.94 -10.61
CA ARG A 457 1.99 2.81 -11.42
C ARG A 457 1.88 3.58 -12.73
N ALA A 458 0.79 3.39 -13.47
CA ALA A 458 0.55 4.11 -14.72
C ALA A 458 0.45 5.63 -14.50
N ALA A 459 -0.14 6.06 -13.38
CA ALA A 459 -0.21 7.47 -12.99
C ALA A 459 1.18 8.03 -12.67
N ALA A 460 1.98 7.35 -11.86
CA ALA A 460 3.34 7.77 -11.54
C ALA A 460 4.20 7.94 -12.80
N ASP A 461 4.13 6.98 -13.73
CA ASP A 461 4.83 7.05 -15.01
C ASP A 461 4.32 8.21 -15.89
N THR A 462 3.00 8.37 -15.99
CA THR A 462 2.35 9.44 -16.79
C THR A 462 2.68 10.83 -16.26
N LEU A 463 2.77 10.96 -14.95
CA LEU A 463 3.00 12.22 -14.23
C LEU A 463 4.49 12.46 -13.93
N LYS A 464 5.38 11.53 -14.30
CA LYS A 464 6.82 11.56 -13.99
C LYS A 464 7.08 11.78 -12.50
N LEU A 465 6.22 11.21 -11.66
CA LEU A 465 6.35 11.28 -10.21
C LEU A 465 7.52 10.39 -9.80
N ALA A 466 8.52 10.98 -9.15
CA ALA A 466 9.60 10.21 -8.54
C ALA A 466 9.07 9.56 -7.25
N LEU A 467 9.12 8.24 -7.17
CA LEU A 467 8.53 7.48 -6.07
C LEU A 467 9.56 7.22 -4.98
N PRO A 468 9.25 7.49 -3.69
CA PRO A 468 9.99 6.94 -2.57
C PRO A 468 10.16 5.41 -2.70
N PRO A 469 11.29 4.81 -2.26
CA PRO A 469 11.55 3.38 -2.46
C PRO A 469 10.48 2.44 -1.88
N ASP A 470 9.91 2.79 -0.73
CA ASP A 470 8.78 2.13 -0.08
C ASP A 470 7.49 2.23 -0.92
N ALA A 471 7.15 3.39 -1.47
CA ALA A 471 6.02 3.55 -2.38
C ALA A 471 6.21 2.74 -3.66
N ALA A 472 7.42 2.72 -4.23
CA ALA A 472 7.75 1.88 -5.38
C ALA A 472 7.58 0.38 -5.07
N ARG A 473 8.03 -0.05 -3.88
CA ARG A 473 7.86 -1.41 -3.36
C ARG A 473 6.39 -1.78 -3.19
N LEU A 474 5.58 -0.89 -2.62
CA LEU A 474 4.13 -1.09 -2.47
C LEU A 474 3.45 -1.33 -3.82
N LEU A 475 3.81 -0.55 -4.84
CA LEU A 475 3.27 -0.74 -6.19
C LEU A 475 3.73 -2.07 -6.82
N GLU A 476 4.86 -2.62 -6.40
CA GLU A 476 5.43 -3.86 -6.95
C GLU A 476 4.89 -5.12 -6.26
N SER A 477 4.59 -5.08 -4.95
CA SER A 477 4.13 -6.25 -4.19
C SER A 477 2.60 -6.31 -4.03
N GLN A 478 1.99 -7.35 -4.59
CA GLN A 478 0.56 -7.64 -4.38
C GLN A 478 0.26 -7.94 -2.91
N GLU A 479 1.09 -8.74 -2.25
CA GLU A 479 0.90 -9.14 -0.85
C GLU A 479 0.95 -7.93 0.09
N LEU A 480 1.97 -7.09 -0.05
CA LEU A 480 2.12 -5.87 0.76
C LEU A 480 0.96 -4.89 0.52
N ALA A 481 0.51 -4.75 -0.72
CA ALA A 481 -0.65 -3.92 -1.03
C ALA A 481 -1.92 -4.51 -0.38
N GLN A 482 -2.14 -5.82 -0.42
CA GLN A 482 -3.27 -6.44 0.28
C GLN A 482 -3.23 -6.19 1.79
N ASP A 483 -2.09 -6.42 2.42
CA ASP A 483 -1.89 -6.14 3.86
C ASP A 483 -2.13 -4.66 4.20
N THR A 484 -1.80 -3.77 3.26
CA THR A 484 -2.07 -2.33 3.39
C THR A 484 -3.57 -2.02 3.32
N PHE A 485 -4.29 -2.58 2.36
CA PHE A 485 -5.73 -2.36 2.21
C PHE A 485 -6.52 -2.91 3.40
N VAL A 486 -6.19 -4.10 3.92
CA VAL A 486 -6.92 -4.63 5.09
C VAL A 486 -6.76 -3.76 6.35
N LEU A 487 -5.61 -3.12 6.54
CA LEU A 487 -5.41 -2.15 7.63
C LEU A 487 -6.17 -0.85 7.37
N TRP A 488 -6.12 -0.35 6.13
CA TRP A 488 -6.86 0.84 5.74
C TRP A 488 -8.36 0.64 5.98
N ASP A 489 -8.94 -0.41 5.42
CA ASP A 489 -10.37 -0.71 5.48
C ASP A 489 -10.84 -0.94 6.93
N LEU A 490 -10.03 -1.62 7.77
CA LEU A 490 -10.34 -1.82 9.18
C LEU A 490 -10.61 -0.49 9.90
N VAL A 491 -9.74 0.50 9.68
CA VAL A 491 -9.83 1.82 10.32
C VAL A 491 -10.86 2.71 9.64
N HIS A 492 -10.92 2.69 8.32
CA HIS A 492 -11.87 3.47 7.51
C HIS A 492 -13.32 3.11 7.86
N ASP A 493 -13.69 1.83 7.73
CA ASP A 493 -15.08 1.38 7.92
C ASP A 493 -15.56 1.65 9.35
N ARG A 494 -14.67 1.42 10.33
CA ARG A 494 -14.94 1.74 11.73
C ARG A 494 -15.27 3.23 11.89
N THR A 495 -14.59 4.11 11.16
CA THR A 495 -14.70 5.56 11.33
C THR A 495 -16.09 6.10 10.96
N HIS A 496 -16.84 5.44 10.07
CA HIS A 496 -18.22 5.86 9.76
C HIS A 496 -19.10 5.93 11.03
N SER A 497 -18.95 4.96 11.94
CA SER A 497 -19.75 4.90 13.17
C SER A 497 -19.16 5.68 14.35
N HIS A 498 -18.09 6.48 14.14
CA HIS A 498 -17.35 7.16 15.20
C HIS A 498 -17.10 8.65 14.90
N GLY A 499 -16.97 9.46 15.97
CA GLY A 499 -16.65 10.89 15.90
C GLY A 499 -17.86 11.81 16.15
N ASP A 500 -17.67 13.12 15.94
CA ASP A 500 -18.73 14.14 16.04
C ASP A 500 -19.68 14.01 14.83
N LEU A 501 -20.99 13.96 15.08
CA LEU A 501 -22.01 13.62 14.08
C LEU A 501 -21.64 12.37 13.25
N PRO A 502 -21.55 11.19 13.88
CA PRO A 502 -21.23 9.98 13.15
C PRO A 502 -22.28 9.76 12.07
N PHE A 503 -21.81 9.53 10.85
CA PHE A 503 -22.68 9.27 9.73
C PHE A 503 -23.12 7.81 9.85
N ASP A 504 -24.42 7.57 10.02
CA ASP A 504 -24.93 6.20 10.03
C ASP A 504 -24.60 5.56 8.66
N PRO A 505 -23.78 4.50 8.59
CA PRO A 505 -23.32 3.92 7.33
C PRO A 505 -24.48 3.38 6.47
N PHE A 506 -25.67 3.19 7.06
CA PHE A 506 -26.89 2.78 6.34
C PHE A 506 -27.75 3.97 5.88
N MET A 507 -27.32 5.21 6.14
CA MET A 507 -27.92 6.45 5.60
C MET A 507 -27.60 6.71 4.12
N ILE A 508 -26.93 5.80 3.41
CA ILE A 508 -26.89 5.80 1.93
C ILE A 508 -28.32 5.84 1.32
N LYS A 509 -29.34 5.40 2.08
CA LYS A 509 -30.77 5.51 1.68
C LYS A 509 -31.37 6.91 1.88
N GLN A 510 -30.70 7.82 2.59
CA GLN A 510 -31.18 9.19 2.77
C GLN A 510 -30.80 10.05 1.57
N ARG A 511 -31.80 10.58 0.87
CA ARG A 511 -31.59 11.53 -0.23
C ARG A 511 -30.90 12.80 0.27
N MET A 512 -29.63 12.98 -0.07
CA MET A 512 -28.86 14.18 0.21
C MET A 512 -27.92 14.54 -0.97
N PRO A 513 -27.37 15.76 -1.01
CA PRO A 513 -26.41 16.12 -2.04
C PRO A 513 -25.12 15.31 -1.96
N TYR A 514 -24.54 14.96 -3.12
CA TYR A 514 -23.48 13.95 -3.16
C TYR A 514 -22.15 14.38 -2.52
N TRP A 515 -21.91 15.68 -2.35
CA TRP A 515 -20.72 16.17 -1.67
C TRP A 515 -20.71 15.87 -0.17
N LEU A 516 -21.87 15.57 0.44
CA LEU A 516 -21.91 15.11 1.83
C LEU A 516 -21.35 13.69 1.95
N TYR A 517 -21.71 12.79 1.03
CA TYR A 517 -21.06 11.47 0.95
C TYR A 517 -19.57 11.64 0.67
N SER A 518 -19.19 12.55 -0.23
CA SER A 518 -17.79 12.82 -0.54
C SER A 518 -16.99 13.27 0.69
N LEU A 519 -17.56 14.15 1.52
CA LEU A 519 -16.91 14.62 2.74
C LEU A 519 -16.85 13.54 3.80
N GLU A 520 -17.84 12.65 3.86
CA GLU A 520 -17.84 11.52 4.79
C GLU A 520 -16.76 10.51 4.45
N GLU A 521 -16.71 10.05 3.20
CA GLU A 521 -15.66 9.15 2.72
C GLU A 521 -14.26 9.77 2.90
N LEU A 522 -14.13 11.06 2.60
CA LEU A 522 -12.89 11.78 2.80
C LEU A 522 -12.55 11.90 4.31
N ARG A 523 -13.51 12.16 5.19
CA ARG A 523 -13.30 12.20 6.65
C ARG A 523 -12.77 10.87 7.16
N CYS A 524 -13.35 9.76 6.72
CA CYS A 524 -12.89 8.41 7.09
C CYS A 524 -11.45 8.17 6.63
N ASP A 525 -11.10 8.52 5.39
CA ASP A 525 -9.73 8.38 4.90
C ASP A 525 -8.72 9.30 5.56
N LEU A 526 -9.08 10.56 5.80
CA LEU A 526 -8.21 11.49 6.52
C LEU A 526 -7.97 11.01 7.96
N THR A 527 -8.98 10.39 8.58
CA THR A 527 -8.85 9.75 9.90
C THR A 527 -7.93 8.54 9.83
N ALA A 528 -8.17 7.62 8.89
CA ALA A 528 -7.32 6.45 8.68
C ALA A 528 -5.87 6.81 8.37
N PHE A 529 -5.63 7.86 7.58
CA PHE A 529 -4.29 8.41 7.34
C PHE A 529 -3.64 8.89 8.65
N GLY A 530 -4.37 9.66 9.46
CA GLY A 530 -3.86 10.15 10.73
C GLY A 530 -3.55 9.02 11.73
N GLU A 531 -4.39 7.99 11.80
CA GLU A 531 -4.14 6.79 12.58
C GLU A 531 -2.90 6.03 12.08
N ALA A 532 -2.74 5.92 10.76
CA ALA A 532 -1.58 5.30 10.15
C ALA A 532 -0.27 6.04 10.48
N VAL A 533 -0.29 7.38 10.57
CA VAL A 533 0.87 8.17 11.04
C VAL A 533 1.23 7.84 12.50
N GLN A 534 0.24 7.59 13.37
CA GLN A 534 0.51 7.22 14.76
C GLN A 534 1.04 5.79 14.87
N LEU A 535 0.42 4.84 14.17
CA LEU A 535 0.84 3.44 14.13
C LEU A 535 2.26 3.28 13.58
N GLU A 536 2.66 4.09 12.58
CA GLU A 536 4.04 4.12 12.08
C GLU A 536 5.03 4.51 13.18
N LYS A 537 4.73 5.54 13.98
CA LYS A 537 5.58 5.98 15.11
C LYS A 537 5.71 4.91 16.19
N GLU A 538 4.66 4.12 16.37
CA GLU A 538 4.62 2.99 17.30
C GLU A 538 5.30 1.72 16.75
N GLY A 539 5.75 1.74 15.49
CA GLY A 539 6.48 0.64 14.86
C GLY A 539 5.62 -0.41 14.17
N VAL A 540 4.38 -0.09 13.80
CA VAL A 540 3.54 -0.95 12.94
C VAL A 540 3.99 -0.79 11.48
N PRO A 541 4.62 -1.80 10.86
CA PRO A 541 5.30 -1.60 9.57
C PRO A 541 4.35 -1.28 8.41
N HIS A 542 3.14 -1.83 8.41
CA HIS A 542 2.14 -1.63 7.35
C HIS A 542 1.59 -0.19 7.29
N ALA A 543 1.66 0.55 8.40
CA ALA A 543 0.97 1.83 8.54
C ALA A 543 1.52 2.91 7.58
N ARG A 544 2.83 2.93 7.35
CA ARG A 544 3.46 3.83 6.38
C ARG A 544 2.91 3.64 4.96
N TYR A 545 2.56 2.40 4.60
CA TYR A 545 2.01 2.08 3.29
C TYR A 545 0.56 2.50 3.14
N VAL A 546 -0.23 2.50 4.22
CA VAL A 546 -1.61 3.01 4.22
C VAL A 546 -1.64 4.49 3.83
N GLN A 547 -0.68 5.27 4.32
CA GLN A 547 -0.54 6.69 3.95
C GLN A 547 -0.35 6.87 2.43
N TYR A 548 0.52 6.08 1.80
CA TYR A 548 0.69 6.10 0.35
C TYR A 548 -0.54 5.60 -0.41
N ALA A 549 -1.19 4.54 0.09
CA ALA A 549 -2.37 3.96 -0.54
C ALA A 549 -3.52 4.98 -0.63
N ILE A 550 -3.86 5.59 0.51
CA ILE A 550 -4.87 6.67 0.61
C ILE A 550 -4.51 7.81 -0.35
N LEU A 551 -3.26 8.29 -0.28
CA LEU A 551 -2.81 9.39 -1.13
C LEU A 551 -2.99 9.06 -2.60
N PHE A 552 -2.45 7.94 -3.07
CA PHE A 552 -2.42 7.63 -4.50
C PHE A 552 -3.81 7.30 -5.05
N ASP A 553 -4.69 6.63 -4.29
CA ASP A 553 -6.05 6.40 -4.77
C ASP A 553 -6.88 7.67 -4.83
N ARG A 554 -6.83 8.49 -3.78
CA ARG A 554 -7.53 9.79 -3.76
C ARG A 554 -6.99 10.74 -4.83
N LEU A 555 -5.69 10.71 -5.12
CA LEU A 555 -5.09 11.60 -6.12
C LEU A 555 -5.23 11.06 -7.55
N PHE A 556 -5.17 9.75 -7.78
CA PHE A 556 -5.01 9.19 -9.13
C PHE A 556 -6.15 8.31 -9.60
N ARG A 557 -6.67 7.40 -8.77
CA ARG A 557 -7.65 6.40 -9.22
C ARG A 557 -9.09 6.90 -9.06
N PHE A 558 -9.48 7.33 -7.87
CA PHE A 558 -10.87 7.70 -7.57
C PHE A 558 -11.40 8.86 -8.44
N PRO A 559 -10.64 9.96 -8.70
CA PRO A 559 -11.13 11.06 -9.52
C PRO A 559 -11.43 10.71 -10.98
N ILE A 560 -10.88 9.61 -11.50
CA ILE A 560 -10.96 9.24 -12.91
C ILE A 560 -11.66 7.90 -13.15
N THR A 561 -12.13 7.22 -12.11
CA THR A 561 -12.82 5.93 -12.20
C THR A 561 -14.33 6.13 -12.32
N GLY A 562 -14.96 5.43 -13.27
CA GLY A 562 -16.41 5.44 -13.45
C GLY A 562 -16.96 6.66 -14.19
N ASP A 563 -18.28 6.87 -14.07
CA ASP A 563 -18.93 8.09 -14.54
C ASP A 563 -18.52 9.27 -13.65
N ARG A 564 -18.46 10.46 -14.25
CA ARG A 564 -18.25 11.71 -13.52
C ARG A 564 -19.49 12.11 -12.71
N VAL A 565 -20.69 11.77 -13.20
CA VAL A 565 -21.96 12.20 -12.61
C VAL A 565 -22.09 11.70 -11.17
N ARG A 566 -22.17 12.64 -10.21
CA ARG A 566 -22.34 12.36 -8.77
C ARG A 566 -21.32 11.38 -8.18
N ASN A 567 -20.11 11.32 -8.74
CA ASN A 567 -19.01 10.53 -8.21
C ASN A 567 -18.44 11.20 -6.94
N TYR A 568 -18.88 10.72 -5.78
CA TYR A 568 -18.50 11.29 -4.49
C TYR A 568 -17.04 10.98 -4.12
N ASP A 569 -16.53 9.79 -4.44
CA ASP A 569 -15.12 9.44 -4.18
C ASP A 569 -14.16 10.32 -4.97
N GLY A 570 -14.49 10.56 -6.24
CA GLY A 570 -13.72 11.43 -7.11
C GLY A 570 -13.77 12.91 -6.73
N LEU A 571 -14.83 13.36 -6.06
CA LEU A 571 -14.89 14.71 -5.50
C LEU A 571 -13.98 14.84 -4.27
N GLY A 572 -13.97 13.85 -3.38
CA GLY A 572 -13.11 13.85 -2.20
C GLY A 572 -11.63 13.87 -2.58
N GLY A 573 -11.27 13.09 -3.60
CA GLY A 573 -9.92 13.10 -4.17
C GLY A 573 -9.49 14.45 -4.76
N GLN A 574 -10.38 15.13 -5.48
CA GLN A 574 -10.11 16.48 -6.00
C GLN A 574 -9.94 17.52 -4.90
N LEU A 575 -10.72 17.42 -3.83
CA LEU A 575 -10.60 18.31 -2.67
C LEU A 575 -9.23 18.12 -2.03
N LEU A 576 -8.82 16.88 -1.74
CA LEU A 576 -7.49 16.59 -1.19
C LEU A 576 -6.37 17.12 -2.10
N PHE A 577 -6.43 16.82 -3.41
CA PHE A 577 -5.43 17.32 -4.36
C PHE A 577 -5.37 18.84 -4.38
N ALA A 578 -6.52 19.52 -4.46
CA ALA A 578 -6.58 20.98 -4.49
C ALA A 578 -6.03 21.61 -3.20
N TYR A 579 -6.33 21.02 -2.04
CA TYR A 579 -5.81 21.46 -0.75
C TYR A 579 -4.28 21.34 -0.70
N LEU A 580 -3.74 20.15 -1.00
CA LEU A 580 -2.30 19.91 -1.00
C LEU A 580 -1.57 20.78 -2.03
N HIS A 581 -2.20 21.02 -3.18
CA HIS A 581 -1.65 21.88 -4.23
C HIS A 581 -1.57 23.35 -3.81
N ARG A 582 -2.64 23.90 -3.21
CA ARG A 582 -2.65 25.29 -2.72
C ARG A 582 -1.64 25.54 -1.60
N ASN A 583 -1.27 24.51 -0.86
CA ASN A 583 -0.31 24.56 0.23
C ASN A 583 1.11 24.15 -0.17
N ASP A 584 1.39 24.08 -1.49
CA ASP A 584 2.70 23.75 -2.06
C ASP A 584 3.25 22.36 -1.68
N VAL A 585 2.40 21.47 -1.16
CA VAL A 585 2.79 20.09 -0.82
C VAL A 585 2.80 19.21 -2.07
N VAL A 586 1.84 19.43 -2.97
CA VAL A 586 1.79 18.81 -4.31
C VAL A 586 1.99 19.90 -5.35
N ARG A 587 2.91 19.72 -6.29
CA ARG A 587 3.11 20.66 -7.40
C ARG A 587 3.06 19.96 -8.74
N TRP A 588 2.43 20.62 -9.71
CA TRP A 588 2.44 20.22 -11.10
C TRP A 588 3.14 21.30 -11.92
N THR A 589 4.34 21.02 -12.43
CA THR A 589 5.16 21.99 -13.16
C THR A 589 5.95 21.26 -14.25
N ASP A 590 6.05 21.86 -15.44
CA ASP A 590 6.78 21.27 -16.59
C ASP A 590 6.36 19.83 -16.94
N ASN A 591 5.07 19.55 -16.78
CA ASN A 591 4.49 18.21 -16.92
C ASN A 591 5.11 17.14 -16.00
N ARG A 592 5.51 17.55 -14.79
CA ARG A 592 6.00 16.69 -13.71
C ARG A 592 5.21 16.97 -12.44
N LEU A 593 4.74 15.91 -11.79
CA LEU A 593 4.18 15.97 -10.45
C LEU A 593 5.29 15.77 -9.43
N SER A 594 5.37 16.64 -8.43
CA SER A 594 6.27 16.48 -7.28
C SER A 594 5.47 16.57 -5.99
N VAL A 595 5.88 15.79 -4.99
CA VAL A 595 5.31 15.78 -3.65
C VAL A 595 6.41 16.12 -2.65
N ASP A 596 6.15 17.06 -1.75
CA ASP A 596 6.98 17.27 -0.56
C ASP A 596 6.56 16.26 0.53
N TRP A 597 7.20 15.10 0.51
CA TRP A 597 6.91 13.99 1.42
C TRP A 597 7.06 14.38 2.90
N SER A 598 7.93 15.33 3.22
CA SER A 598 8.17 15.77 4.59
C SER A 598 7.00 16.58 5.17
N ARG A 599 6.24 17.27 4.31
CA ARG A 599 5.09 18.11 4.68
C ARG A 599 3.74 17.43 4.47
N LEU A 600 3.74 16.22 3.90
CA LEU A 600 2.51 15.54 3.51
C LEU A 600 1.59 15.25 4.70
N ALA A 601 2.13 14.64 5.76
CA ALA A 601 1.34 14.25 6.92
C ALA A 601 0.68 15.46 7.60
N ASP A 602 1.43 16.56 7.77
CA ASP A 602 0.91 17.80 8.34
C ASP A 602 -0.18 18.41 7.45
N GLY A 603 0.03 18.46 6.13
CA GLY A 603 -0.97 18.96 5.18
C GLY A 603 -2.26 18.15 5.18
N VAL A 604 -2.18 16.82 5.30
CA VAL A 604 -3.35 15.94 5.43
C VAL A 604 -4.06 16.16 6.78
N ALA A 605 -3.30 16.32 7.85
CA ALA A 605 -3.85 16.60 9.19
C ALA A 605 -4.56 17.96 9.26
N ASP A 606 -4.05 18.99 8.59
CA ASP A 606 -4.70 20.30 8.53
C ASP A 606 -6.05 20.23 7.82
N LEU A 607 -6.12 19.56 6.66
CA LEU A 607 -7.39 19.35 5.95
C LEU A 607 -8.38 18.52 6.79
N ARG A 608 -7.88 17.48 7.48
CA ARG A 608 -8.69 16.70 8.44
C ARG A 608 -9.32 17.63 9.47
N GLY A 609 -8.56 18.57 10.03
CA GLY A 609 -9.06 19.56 10.98
C GLY A 609 -10.20 20.43 10.43
N GLU A 610 -10.13 20.83 9.16
CA GLU A 610 -11.21 21.58 8.51
C GLU A 610 -12.50 20.75 8.37
N VAL A 611 -12.37 19.49 7.94
CA VAL A 611 -13.49 18.56 7.80
C VAL A 611 -14.08 18.22 9.18
N GLU A 612 -13.26 17.88 10.17
CA GLU A 612 -13.74 17.61 11.53
C GLU A 612 -14.45 18.81 12.15
N LYS A 613 -13.96 20.03 11.90
CA LYS A 613 -14.65 21.25 12.33
C LYS A 613 -16.03 21.40 11.67
N LEU A 614 -16.17 21.09 10.38
CA LEU A 614 -17.47 21.12 9.70
C LEU A 614 -18.48 20.19 10.41
N TYR A 615 -18.06 18.99 10.78
CA TYR A 615 -18.88 17.98 11.46
C TYR A 615 -19.20 18.40 12.90
N ARG A 616 -18.21 18.85 13.66
CA ARG A 616 -18.42 19.38 15.03
C ARG A 616 -19.42 20.52 15.04
N ASP A 617 -19.22 21.52 14.18
CA ASP A 617 -20.14 22.66 14.06
C ASP A 617 -21.54 22.23 13.57
N GLY A 618 -21.65 21.05 12.94
CA GLY A 618 -22.93 20.50 12.48
C GLY A 618 -23.91 20.21 13.60
N ILE A 619 -23.43 19.95 14.83
CA ILE A 619 -24.26 19.70 16.02
C ILE A 619 -25.18 20.91 16.30
N ASP A 620 -24.67 22.11 16.04
CA ASP A 620 -25.37 23.38 16.31
C ASP A 620 -26.12 23.92 15.07
N ARG A 621 -26.06 23.23 13.92
CA ARG A 621 -26.67 23.67 12.66
C ARG A 621 -27.98 22.96 12.37
N SER A 622 -28.91 23.71 11.76
CA SER A 622 -30.03 23.06 11.06
C SER A 622 -29.51 22.26 9.86
N LYS A 623 -30.27 21.24 9.43
CA LYS A 623 -29.86 20.36 8.31
C LYS A 623 -29.51 21.14 7.03
N LEU A 624 -30.33 22.12 6.64
CA LEU A 624 -30.06 22.96 5.47
C LEU A 624 -28.83 23.84 5.66
N ALA A 625 -28.65 24.45 6.84
CA ALA A 625 -27.48 25.27 7.14
C ALA A 625 -26.19 24.44 7.10
N HIS A 626 -26.22 23.21 7.60
CA HIS A 626 -25.08 22.29 7.51
C HIS A 626 -24.77 21.91 6.06
N TRP A 627 -25.79 21.62 5.24
CA TRP A 627 -25.60 21.29 3.82
C TRP A 627 -24.99 22.44 3.01
N LEU A 628 -25.37 23.68 3.33
CA LEU A 628 -24.79 24.89 2.74
C LEU A 628 -23.33 25.08 3.16
N ALA A 629 -23.01 24.91 4.45
CA ALA A 629 -21.63 24.99 4.95
C ALA A 629 -20.73 23.90 4.34
N ALA A 630 -21.26 22.69 4.15
CA ALA A 630 -20.56 21.61 3.48
C ALA A 630 -20.28 21.94 2.01
N HIS A 631 -21.25 22.52 1.30
CA HIS A 631 -21.04 22.99 -0.08
C HIS A 631 -19.98 24.10 -0.13
N GLU A 632 -20.03 25.07 0.78
CA GLU A 632 -19.05 26.16 0.87
C GLU A 632 -17.62 25.63 1.10
N LEU A 633 -17.43 24.66 1.99
CA LEU A 633 -16.12 24.04 2.22
C LEU A 633 -15.59 23.39 0.93
N VAL A 634 -16.41 22.61 0.23
CA VAL A 634 -15.99 21.95 -1.01
C VAL A 634 -15.71 23.00 -2.10
N ALA A 635 -16.59 23.99 -2.25
CA ALA A 635 -16.48 25.08 -3.21
C ALA A 635 -15.26 25.96 -2.98
N ALA A 636 -14.77 26.04 -1.73
CA ALA A 636 -13.54 26.74 -1.43
C ALA A 636 -12.36 26.13 -2.20
N TYR A 637 -12.32 24.81 -2.43
CA TYR A 637 -11.20 24.09 -3.04
C TYR A 637 -11.46 23.62 -4.46
N VAL A 638 -12.66 23.13 -4.74
CA VAL A 638 -13.10 22.61 -6.04
C VAL A 638 -14.17 23.54 -6.59
N GLU A 639 -13.89 24.19 -7.71
CA GLU A 639 -14.81 25.16 -8.32
C GLU A 639 -16.16 24.47 -8.67
N PRO A 640 -17.31 24.97 -8.18
CA PRO A 640 -18.62 24.50 -8.63
C PRO A 640 -18.84 24.78 -10.12
N HIS A 641 -19.74 24.02 -10.74
CA HIS A 641 -20.18 24.25 -12.10
C HIS A 641 -20.74 25.68 -12.25
N PRO A 642 -20.43 26.45 -13.31
CA PRO A 642 -20.88 27.83 -13.46
C PRO A 642 -22.40 28.05 -13.42
N ALA A 643 -23.17 27.00 -13.73
CA ALA A 643 -24.64 27.01 -13.68
C ALA A 643 -25.23 26.56 -12.31
N SER A 644 -24.39 26.30 -11.31
CA SER A 644 -24.83 25.82 -10.00
C SER A 644 -25.85 26.76 -9.36
N VAL A 645 -26.99 26.19 -8.93
CA VAL A 645 -27.97 26.90 -8.10
C VAL A 645 -27.43 27.08 -6.69
N TRP A 646 -26.71 26.07 -6.18
CA TRP A 646 -26.14 26.05 -4.84
C TRP A 646 -25.07 27.13 -4.64
N ALA A 647 -24.18 27.32 -5.62
CA ALA A 647 -23.15 28.35 -5.60
C ALA A 647 -23.71 29.78 -5.60
N ARG A 648 -24.98 29.97 -5.98
CA ARG A 648 -25.68 31.27 -5.90
C ARG A 648 -26.25 31.56 -4.50
N GLY A 649 -26.17 30.61 -3.57
CA GLY A 649 -26.60 30.77 -2.19
C GLY A 649 -28.08 30.41 -1.95
N VAL A 650 -28.47 30.51 -0.68
CA VAL A 650 -29.78 30.04 -0.18
C VAL A 650 -30.98 30.67 -0.87
N ASP A 651 -30.88 31.95 -1.27
CA ASP A 651 -31.95 32.69 -1.93
C ASP A 651 -32.31 32.13 -3.33
N ALA A 652 -31.37 31.40 -3.96
CA ALA A 652 -31.59 30.76 -5.25
C ALA A 652 -32.18 29.33 -5.12
N LEU A 653 -32.15 28.74 -3.91
CA LEU A 653 -32.59 27.36 -3.68
C LEU A 653 -34.12 27.28 -3.43
N PRO A 654 -34.78 26.18 -3.87
CA PRO A 654 -36.19 25.94 -3.60
C PRO A 654 -36.43 25.44 -2.17
N VAL A 655 -36.12 26.28 -1.17
CA VAL A 655 -36.09 25.90 0.26
C VAL A 655 -37.43 25.42 0.81
N GLU A 656 -38.56 25.89 0.26
CA GLU A 656 -39.92 25.44 0.64
C GLU A 656 -40.16 23.94 0.36
N GLY A 657 -39.38 23.34 -0.56
CA GLY A 657 -39.47 21.93 -0.90
C GLY A 657 -38.39 21.05 -0.24
N PHE A 658 -37.73 21.54 0.81
CA PHE A 658 -36.66 20.82 1.50
C PHE A 658 -37.16 19.50 2.16
N PRO A 659 -36.41 18.38 2.07
CA PRO A 659 -35.10 18.24 1.44
C PRO A 659 -35.15 17.95 -0.07
N LYS A 660 -36.25 17.39 -0.58
CA LYS A 660 -36.32 16.83 -1.94
C LYS A 660 -36.00 17.84 -3.05
N ALA A 661 -36.69 18.98 -3.08
CA ALA A 661 -36.52 19.97 -4.15
C ALA A 661 -35.11 20.59 -4.12
N VAL A 662 -34.54 20.74 -2.93
CA VAL A 662 -33.19 21.26 -2.73
C VAL A 662 -32.13 20.28 -3.25
N VAL A 663 -32.30 18.97 -3.00
CA VAL A 663 -31.44 17.94 -3.61
C VAL A 663 -31.63 17.86 -5.13
N ASP A 664 -32.85 18.06 -5.63
CA ASP A 664 -33.12 18.07 -7.07
C ASP A 664 -32.53 19.27 -7.81
N ALA A 665 -32.16 20.33 -7.09
CA ALA A 665 -31.43 21.47 -7.64
C ALA A 665 -29.93 21.19 -7.84
N VAL A 666 -29.41 20.06 -7.35
CA VAL A 666 -28.01 19.65 -7.55
C VAL A 666 -27.81 19.19 -8.99
N LEU A 667 -26.83 19.78 -9.68
CA LEU A 667 -26.50 19.35 -11.04
C LEU A 667 -25.92 17.92 -11.03
N PRO A 668 -26.08 17.15 -12.12
CA PRO A 668 -25.42 15.85 -12.27
C PRO A 668 -23.89 15.94 -12.07
N ASP A 669 -23.27 17.00 -12.57
CA ASP A 669 -21.84 17.33 -12.40
C ASP A 669 -21.70 18.70 -11.71
N GLU A 670 -22.14 18.78 -10.44
CA GLU A 670 -22.13 20.00 -9.64
C GLU A 670 -20.73 20.58 -9.43
N PHE A 671 -19.73 19.72 -9.33
CA PHE A 671 -18.32 20.06 -9.24
C PHE A 671 -17.62 19.34 -10.39
N PRO A 672 -17.33 19.98 -11.55
CA PRO A 672 -16.69 19.36 -12.72
C PRO A 672 -15.21 19.06 -12.51
N LEU A 673 -14.62 18.19 -13.35
CA LEU A 673 -13.19 17.87 -13.22
C LEU A 673 -12.33 19.11 -13.50
N SER A 674 -11.25 19.27 -12.73
CA SER A 674 -10.23 20.28 -13.07
C SER A 674 -9.53 19.93 -14.39
N MET A 675 -8.89 20.91 -15.03
CA MET A 675 -8.11 20.69 -16.26
C MET A 675 -7.03 19.61 -16.11
N PHE A 676 -6.46 19.46 -14.90
CA PHE A 676 -5.52 18.39 -14.59
C PHE A 676 -6.19 17.03 -14.69
N TYR A 677 -7.36 16.86 -14.07
CA TYR A 677 -8.07 15.59 -14.05
C TYR A 677 -8.73 15.23 -15.38
N GLU A 678 -9.20 16.21 -16.15
CA GLU A 678 -9.64 15.98 -17.53
C GLU A 678 -8.52 15.36 -18.39
N ALA A 679 -7.29 15.89 -18.26
CA ALA A 679 -6.13 15.35 -18.96
C ALA A 679 -5.72 13.98 -18.43
N LEU A 680 -5.73 13.77 -17.11
CA LEU A 680 -5.36 12.50 -16.48
C LEU A 680 -6.33 11.38 -16.86
N ARG A 681 -7.64 11.64 -16.77
CA ARG A 681 -8.69 10.69 -17.15
C ARG A 681 -8.54 10.22 -18.60
N ARG A 682 -8.26 11.14 -19.53
CA ARG A 682 -8.01 10.80 -20.92
C ARG A 682 -6.79 9.91 -21.13
N LYS A 683 -5.73 10.09 -20.33
CA LYS A 683 -4.49 9.32 -20.46
C LYS A 683 -4.57 7.94 -19.82
N LEU A 684 -5.34 7.81 -18.74
CA LEU A 684 -5.41 6.60 -17.94
C LEU A 684 -6.72 5.82 -18.08
N GLY A 685 -7.68 6.30 -18.88
CA GLY A 685 -8.99 5.65 -19.05
C GLY A 685 -8.89 4.17 -19.45
N GLU A 686 -8.06 3.85 -20.44
CA GLU A 686 -7.83 2.45 -20.85
C GLU A 686 -7.20 1.60 -19.73
N VAL A 687 -6.30 2.18 -18.94
CA VAL A 687 -5.69 1.50 -17.79
C VAL A 687 -6.76 1.20 -16.74
N VAL A 688 -7.59 2.17 -16.38
CA VAL A 688 -8.69 1.98 -15.42
C VAL A 688 -9.66 0.91 -15.91
N ASP A 689 -10.05 0.97 -17.19
CA ASP A 689 -10.95 -0.02 -17.79
C ASP A 689 -10.35 -1.43 -17.80
N SER A 690 -9.02 -1.55 -17.98
CA SER A 690 -8.34 -2.86 -17.94
C SER A 690 -8.36 -3.53 -16.55
N THR A 691 -8.73 -2.79 -15.50
CA THR A 691 -8.79 -3.33 -14.13
C THR A 691 -10.13 -3.98 -13.77
N LYS A 692 -11.13 -3.99 -14.67
CA LYS A 692 -12.40 -4.70 -14.42
C LYS A 692 -12.12 -6.19 -14.24
N GLY A 693 -12.71 -6.79 -13.20
CA GLY A 693 -12.54 -8.20 -12.89
C GLY A 693 -11.14 -8.59 -12.40
N ILE A 694 -10.23 -7.64 -12.19
CA ILE A 694 -8.86 -7.95 -11.75
C ILE A 694 -8.87 -8.64 -10.36
N ARG A 695 -7.92 -9.54 -10.17
CA ARG A 695 -7.61 -10.24 -8.91
C ARG A 695 -6.08 -10.44 -8.78
N ALA A 696 -5.63 -10.83 -7.58
CA ALA A 696 -4.21 -10.96 -7.20
C ALA A 696 -3.34 -11.91 -8.04
#